data_AF-A0A2D8KRT7-F1
#
_entry.id   AF-A0A2D8KRT7-F1
#
_cell.length_a   1.000
_cell.length_b   1.000
_cell.length_c   1.000
_cell.angle_alpha   90.00
_cell.angle_beta   90.00
_cell.angle_gamma   90.00
#
_symmetry.space_group_name_H-M   'P 1'
#
loop_
_entity.id
_entity.type
_entity.pdbx_description
1 polymer ?
#
loop_
_entity_poly.entity_id
_entity_poly.type
_entity_poly.pdbx_seq_one_letter_code
_entity_poly.pdbx_strand_id
1 'polypeptide(L)'
;MMQNVLHTPIEYLKGVGPNRGETLRKELGIHTYMDLINFFPNRHIDKTRFYKINELQRNSSDVQLVGKIVHFKTVEQKRGKRLVADFIDETGRMELVWFRGHKWVRENLNLNVPYVIFGKTNWFNGVFSMPHPEMELLADYKKNLRTAMQPVYPSTELLQKKGITNRAIMKLIQEVMKQSGLRFGETLNQEIVQELNLISKSEAIFNVHFPKNQELLAKAQFRLKFEELFFIQLQLIRKNLLHKRKIKGLIFEEIGENFNRFYKEHLPFELTGAQKRVIKEIRSDLGSGAQMNRLLQGDVGSGKTIVALMSMFMALDNGFQACLMAPTEILSVQHYNGLVELCKELNTSIYLLTGSTKTSDRKEIHEKLENGEIDILIGTHALLEDKVKFQNLGLAIIDEQHRFGVAQRAKLWKKNSIPPHILVMTATPIPRTLAMSLYGDLDISVIDELPPGRKPIKTVHRFDSNRLKVFRFIKEEIMKGRQVYIVYPLIQESEKMDYKDLMDGYESIAREFPDYQISIVHGQMKPADKDYEMDRFLRKETQIMVATTVIEVGVNVPNASVMIIESAERFGLSQLHQLRGRVGRGAEQSYCILMTGHKLSEDSKTRLQTMTSTNDGFQIAEVDLKLRGPGDLMGTQQSGVLNLKIADIVKDNSILSTARWYASKILKEDPDLSDEKNRYIRNAFARLMKDRTIWNYIS
;
A
#
# COMPACT_ATOMS: atom_id res chain seq x y z
N MET A 1 -10.28 42.49 3.78
CA MET A 1 -10.69 41.57 4.88
C MET A 1 -11.83 40.63 4.42
N MET A 2 -11.56 39.65 3.54
CA MET A 2 -12.56 38.62 3.13
C MET A 2 -12.06 37.18 3.30
N GLN A 3 -10.93 36.97 3.98
CA GLN A 3 -10.35 35.63 4.19
C GLN A 3 -11.05 34.79 5.29
N ASN A 4 -12.08 35.32 5.97
CA ASN A 4 -12.70 34.65 7.14
C ASN A 4 -13.96 33.81 6.85
N VAL A 5 -14.61 33.95 5.69
CA VAL A 5 -15.87 33.23 5.42
C VAL A 5 -15.66 31.72 5.37
N LEU A 6 -14.55 31.26 4.78
CA LEU A 6 -14.26 29.83 4.63
C LEU A 6 -13.94 29.12 5.95
N HIS A 7 -13.48 29.83 6.98
CA HIS A 7 -13.21 29.27 8.31
C HIS A 7 -14.42 29.33 9.26
N THR A 8 -15.58 29.75 8.75
CA THR A 8 -16.81 29.81 9.55
C THR A 8 -17.31 28.39 9.85
N PRO A 9 -17.74 28.09 11.10
CA PRO A 9 -18.30 26.80 11.46
C PRO A 9 -19.53 26.44 10.62
N ILE A 10 -19.70 25.15 10.32
CA ILE A 10 -20.71 24.66 9.38
C ILE A 10 -22.15 24.95 9.85
N GLU A 11 -22.38 25.14 11.15
CA GLU A 11 -23.69 25.45 11.75
C GLU A 11 -24.25 26.82 11.31
N TYR A 12 -23.39 27.74 10.89
CA TYR A 12 -23.83 29.06 10.41
C TYR A 12 -24.27 29.03 8.94
N LEU A 13 -24.08 27.90 8.25
CA LEU A 13 -24.48 27.76 6.87
C LEU A 13 -26.00 27.64 6.77
N LYS A 14 -26.60 28.48 5.92
CA LYS A 14 -28.05 28.45 5.69
C LYS A 14 -28.49 27.05 5.23
N GLY A 15 -29.34 26.40 6.03
CA GLY A 15 -29.82 25.03 5.79
C GLY A 15 -29.13 23.94 6.63
N VAL A 16 -28.12 24.32 7.43
CA VAL A 16 -27.48 23.49 8.45
C VAL A 16 -27.90 24.00 9.82
N GLY A 17 -28.80 23.29 10.50
CA GLY A 17 -29.07 23.52 11.92
C GLY A 17 -28.06 22.78 12.81
N PRO A 18 -28.07 23.00 14.14
CA PRO A 18 -27.14 22.38 15.10
C PRO A 18 -27.05 20.86 14.96
N ASN A 19 -28.21 20.18 14.82
CA ASN A 19 -28.29 18.72 14.66
C ASN A 19 -27.66 18.22 13.36
N ARG A 20 -27.79 18.98 12.26
CA ARG A 20 -27.16 18.64 10.98
C ARG A 20 -25.66 18.90 11.02
N GLY A 21 -25.24 20.00 11.64
CA GLY A 21 -23.83 20.34 11.83
C GLY A 21 -23.09 19.29 12.65
N GLU A 22 -23.68 18.83 13.76
CA GLU A 22 -23.11 17.75 14.57
C GLU A 22 -22.96 16.45 13.78
N THR A 23 -23.96 16.12 12.95
CA THR A 23 -23.92 14.90 12.13
C THR A 23 -22.84 14.99 11.06
N LEU A 24 -22.71 16.13 10.36
CA LEU A 24 -21.65 16.36 9.37
C LEU A 24 -20.25 16.29 10.00
N ARG A 25 -20.10 16.80 11.22
CA ARG A 25 -18.86 16.71 11.99
C ARG A 25 -18.50 15.28 12.38
N LYS A 26 -19.46 14.53 12.95
CA LYS A 26 -19.22 13.15 13.44
C LYS A 26 -18.99 12.16 12.30
N GLU A 27 -19.79 12.24 11.24
CA GLU A 27 -19.76 11.24 10.15
C GLU A 27 -18.72 11.56 9.07
N LEU A 28 -18.53 12.84 8.74
CA LEU A 28 -17.69 13.25 7.60
C LEU A 28 -16.48 14.11 8.00
N GLY A 29 -16.34 14.46 9.29
CA GLY A 29 -15.27 15.35 9.75
C GLY A 29 -15.38 16.79 9.23
N ILE A 30 -16.56 17.22 8.78
CA ILE A 30 -16.76 18.54 8.18
C ILE A 30 -17.10 19.55 9.30
N HIS A 31 -16.14 20.41 9.65
CA HIS A 31 -16.30 21.41 10.71
C HIS A 31 -16.57 22.81 10.18
N THR A 32 -15.98 23.16 9.04
CA THR A 32 -15.99 24.51 8.47
C THR A 32 -16.51 24.52 7.03
N TYR A 33 -16.77 25.72 6.50
CA TYR A 33 -17.12 25.90 5.08
C TYR A 33 -16.00 25.40 4.15
N MET A 34 -14.74 25.57 4.55
CA MET A 34 -13.58 25.04 3.83
C MET A 34 -13.59 23.52 3.79
N ASP A 35 -13.96 22.85 4.87
CA ASP A 35 -14.07 21.38 4.89
C ASP A 35 -15.16 20.89 3.94
N LEU A 36 -16.30 21.60 3.88
CA LEU A 36 -17.39 21.26 2.98
C LEU A 36 -17.03 21.47 1.50
N ILE A 37 -16.26 22.51 1.16
CA ILE A 37 -15.76 22.71 -0.20
C ILE A 37 -14.72 21.65 -0.57
N ASN A 38 -13.90 21.19 0.36
CA ASN A 38 -12.94 20.11 0.08
C ASN A 38 -13.57 18.70 0.21
N PHE A 39 -14.89 18.62 0.32
CA PHE A 39 -15.63 17.36 0.32
C PHE A 39 -16.00 16.99 -1.12
N PHE A 40 -15.10 16.27 -1.79
CA PHE A 40 -15.22 16.03 -3.23
C PHE A 40 -16.19 14.89 -3.59
N PRO A 41 -16.79 14.92 -4.80
CA PRO A 41 -17.62 13.81 -5.29
C PRO A 41 -16.79 12.57 -5.63
N ASN A 42 -17.32 11.37 -5.33
CA ASN A 42 -16.68 10.09 -5.71
C ASN A 42 -16.92 9.73 -7.17
N ARG A 43 -18.01 10.21 -7.75
CA ARG A 43 -18.36 10.01 -9.16
C ARG A 43 -19.21 11.16 -9.69
N HIS A 44 -19.21 11.32 -11.00
CA HIS A 44 -20.07 12.26 -11.72
C HIS A 44 -20.98 11.46 -12.64
N ILE A 45 -22.28 11.71 -12.55
CA ILE A 45 -23.28 11.08 -13.40
C ILE A 45 -23.60 12.06 -14.52
N ASP A 46 -23.35 11.65 -15.75
CA ASP A 46 -23.79 12.41 -16.92
C ASP A 46 -25.32 12.29 -17.07
N LYS A 47 -26.01 13.44 -16.96
CA LYS A 47 -27.46 13.56 -17.12
C LYS A 47 -27.83 14.38 -18.35
N THR A 48 -26.89 14.64 -19.26
CA THR A 48 -27.13 15.40 -20.49
C THR A 48 -27.93 14.61 -21.51
N ARG A 49 -27.70 13.29 -21.58
CA ARG A 49 -28.32 12.44 -22.60
C ARG A 49 -29.66 11.88 -22.12
N PHE A 50 -30.70 12.19 -22.87
CA PHE A 50 -32.00 11.54 -22.77
C PHE A 50 -32.07 10.37 -23.73
N TYR A 51 -32.45 9.21 -23.20
CA TYR A 51 -32.70 8.01 -23.98
C TYR A 51 -34.20 7.86 -24.22
N LYS A 52 -34.54 7.25 -25.36
CA LYS A 52 -35.87 6.69 -25.61
C LYS A 52 -35.92 5.23 -25.15
N ILE A 53 -37.10 4.71 -24.83
CA ILE A 53 -37.28 3.34 -24.33
C ILE A 53 -36.78 2.30 -25.35
N ASN A 54 -36.93 2.57 -26.65
CA ASN A 54 -36.43 1.69 -27.72
C ASN A 54 -34.90 1.71 -27.89
N GLU A 55 -34.19 2.72 -27.39
CA GLU A 55 -32.73 2.84 -27.43
C GLU A 55 -32.05 2.16 -26.24
N LEU A 56 -32.84 1.68 -25.28
CA LEU A 56 -32.31 1.03 -24.09
C LEU A 56 -31.62 -0.28 -24.45
N GLN A 57 -30.36 -0.40 -24.06
CA GLN A 57 -29.62 -1.64 -24.19
C GLN A 57 -30.06 -2.62 -23.11
N ARG A 58 -29.96 -3.93 -23.40
CA ARG A 58 -30.24 -5.02 -22.45
C ARG A 58 -29.12 -5.19 -21.42
N ASN A 59 -28.59 -4.09 -20.92
CA ASN A 59 -27.60 -4.02 -19.87
C ASN A 59 -28.17 -3.22 -18.69
N SER A 60 -27.54 -3.36 -17.54
CA SER A 60 -27.95 -2.66 -16.34
C SER A 60 -27.19 -1.33 -16.23
N SER A 61 -27.67 -0.31 -16.96
CA SER A 61 -27.08 1.02 -17.06
C SER A 61 -27.97 2.08 -16.39
N ASP A 62 -27.36 3.13 -15.87
CA ASP A 62 -28.08 4.31 -15.37
C ASP A 62 -28.49 5.18 -16.57
N VAL A 63 -29.78 5.41 -16.75
CA VAL A 63 -30.32 6.14 -17.91
C VAL A 63 -31.33 7.18 -17.46
N GLN A 64 -31.47 8.23 -18.28
CA GLN A 64 -32.47 9.28 -18.10
C GLN A 64 -33.48 9.23 -19.24
N LEU A 65 -34.77 9.20 -18.91
CA LEU A 65 -35.86 9.17 -19.89
C LEU A 65 -36.90 10.24 -19.59
N VAL A 66 -37.63 10.64 -20.63
CA VAL A 66 -38.81 11.51 -20.52
C VAL A 66 -40.03 10.73 -21.00
N GLY A 67 -41.10 10.78 -20.22
CA GLY A 67 -42.32 10.02 -20.51
C GLY A 67 -43.38 10.32 -19.48
N LYS A 68 -44.47 9.56 -19.51
CA LYS A 68 -45.62 9.76 -18.63
C LYS A 68 -45.99 8.45 -17.95
N ILE A 69 -46.47 8.56 -16.71
CA ILE A 69 -47.05 7.41 -16.01
C ILE A 69 -48.52 7.32 -16.41
N VAL A 70 -48.92 6.19 -16.99
CA VAL A 70 -50.31 5.99 -17.45
C VAL A 70 -51.14 5.20 -16.45
N HIS A 71 -50.49 4.33 -15.67
CA HIS A 71 -51.15 3.46 -14.72
C HIS A 71 -50.20 3.09 -13.59
N PHE A 72 -50.72 2.79 -12.40
CA PHE A 72 -49.93 2.15 -11.35
C PHE A 72 -50.81 1.21 -10.52
N LYS A 73 -50.20 0.14 -10.01
CA LYS A 73 -50.85 -0.88 -9.18
C LYS A 73 -49.95 -1.27 -8.02
N THR A 74 -50.57 -1.66 -6.91
CA THR A 74 -49.86 -2.27 -5.77
C THR A 74 -49.93 -3.78 -5.90
N VAL A 75 -48.77 -4.44 -5.89
CA VAL A 75 -48.65 -5.90 -5.98
C VAL A 75 -48.25 -6.45 -4.61
N GLU A 76 -49.06 -7.35 -4.07
CA GLU A 76 -48.76 -8.07 -2.83
C GLU A 76 -47.87 -9.29 -3.12
N GLN A 77 -46.87 -9.54 -2.28
CA GLN A 77 -45.94 -10.67 -2.41
C GLN A 77 -45.88 -11.47 -1.10
N LYS A 78 -45.36 -12.70 -1.15
CA LYS A 78 -45.20 -13.60 0.02
C LYS A 78 -44.48 -12.95 1.22
N ARG A 79 -43.60 -11.97 0.97
CA ARG A 79 -43.02 -11.06 1.98
C ARG A 79 -42.99 -9.62 1.44
N GLY A 80 -43.96 -8.80 1.84
CA GLY A 80 -44.01 -7.35 1.55
C GLY A 80 -44.96 -6.93 0.41
N LYS A 81 -45.06 -5.62 0.17
CA LYS A 81 -45.85 -5.01 -0.92
C LYS A 81 -44.94 -4.14 -1.78
N ARG A 82 -45.13 -4.17 -3.11
CA ARG A 82 -44.42 -3.28 -4.05
C ARG A 82 -45.40 -2.47 -4.90
N LEU A 83 -45.03 -1.23 -5.23
CA LEU A 83 -45.76 -0.40 -6.19
C LEU A 83 -45.11 -0.55 -7.56
N VAL A 84 -45.92 -0.78 -8.59
CA VAL A 84 -45.49 -0.86 -9.99
C VAL A 84 -46.25 0.17 -10.78
N ALA A 85 -45.54 1.08 -11.45
CA ALA A 85 -46.13 2.08 -12.33
C ALA A 85 -45.70 1.86 -13.79
N ASP A 86 -46.66 1.94 -14.70
CA ASP A 86 -46.43 1.86 -16.13
C ASP A 86 -45.99 3.21 -16.67
N PHE A 87 -44.74 3.28 -17.11
CA PHE A 87 -44.15 4.45 -17.72
C PHE A 87 -44.04 4.26 -19.23
N ILE A 88 -44.57 5.22 -19.97
CA ILE A 88 -44.65 5.19 -21.43
C ILE A 88 -44.00 6.45 -21.99
N ASP A 89 -43.19 6.26 -23.03
CA ASP A 89 -42.73 7.33 -23.91
C ASP A 89 -43.34 7.15 -25.31
N GLU A 90 -42.88 7.93 -26.30
CA GLU A 90 -43.39 7.83 -27.69
C GLU A 90 -43.02 6.51 -28.38
N THR A 91 -42.10 5.71 -27.82
CA THR A 91 -41.47 4.56 -28.48
C THR A 91 -41.74 3.22 -27.81
N GLY A 92 -42.12 3.20 -26.53
CA GLY A 92 -42.31 1.96 -25.80
C GLY A 92 -42.87 2.13 -24.39
N ARG A 93 -42.89 1.02 -23.66
CA ARG A 93 -43.37 0.93 -22.26
C ARG A 93 -42.31 0.29 -21.38
N MET A 94 -42.21 0.77 -20.16
CA MET A 94 -41.38 0.19 -19.10
C MET A 94 -42.09 0.25 -17.74
N GLU A 95 -41.64 -0.54 -16.78
CA GLU A 95 -42.19 -0.58 -15.42
C GLU A 95 -41.29 0.15 -14.42
N LEU A 96 -41.85 1.05 -13.62
CA LEU A 96 -41.17 1.67 -12.47
C LEU A 96 -41.59 0.93 -11.20
N VAL A 97 -40.62 0.49 -10.38
CA VAL A 97 -40.90 -0.41 -9.26
C VAL A 97 -40.38 0.17 -7.94
N TRP A 98 -41.23 0.25 -6.91
CA TRP A 98 -40.83 0.65 -5.56
C TRP A 98 -41.11 -0.44 -4.55
N PHE A 99 -40.06 -0.95 -3.90
CA PHE A 99 -40.16 -1.95 -2.82
C PHE A 99 -40.33 -1.31 -1.43
N ARG A 100 -39.79 -0.09 -1.25
CA ARG A 100 -39.86 0.71 -0.01
C ARG A 100 -40.54 2.06 -0.26
N GLY A 101 -41.20 2.62 0.76
CA GLY A 101 -41.84 3.94 0.65
C GLY A 101 -43.04 4.01 -0.31
N HIS A 102 -43.61 2.86 -0.71
CA HIS A 102 -44.65 2.76 -1.73
C HIS A 102 -45.92 3.58 -1.43
N LYS A 103 -46.28 3.79 -0.14
CA LYS A 103 -47.42 4.63 0.25
C LYS A 103 -47.19 6.10 -0.08
N TRP A 104 -46.07 6.67 0.37
CA TRP A 104 -45.70 8.06 0.11
C TRP A 104 -45.50 8.34 -1.38
N VAL A 105 -44.87 7.40 -2.11
CA VAL A 105 -44.70 7.55 -3.56
C VAL A 105 -46.06 7.58 -4.25
N ARG A 106 -46.99 6.67 -3.89
CA ARG A 106 -48.33 6.61 -4.48
C ARG A 106 -49.10 7.93 -4.34
N GLU A 107 -48.97 8.63 -3.22
CA GLU A 107 -49.62 9.93 -2.99
C GLU A 107 -49.02 11.06 -3.83
N ASN A 108 -47.77 10.94 -4.29
CA ASN A 108 -47.06 11.96 -5.07
C ASN A 108 -47.02 11.68 -6.59
N LEU A 109 -47.61 10.57 -7.05
CA LEU A 109 -47.64 10.21 -8.47
C LEU A 109 -48.87 10.81 -9.16
N ASN A 110 -48.62 11.65 -10.18
CA ASN A 110 -49.66 12.19 -11.03
C ASN A 110 -49.74 11.38 -12.34
N LEU A 111 -50.94 10.92 -12.68
CA LEU A 111 -51.17 10.19 -13.93
C LEU A 111 -51.17 11.15 -15.12
N ASN A 112 -50.66 10.68 -16.26
CA ASN A 112 -50.62 11.38 -17.55
C ASN A 112 -49.86 12.72 -17.56
N VAL A 113 -49.01 12.96 -16.57
CA VAL A 113 -48.14 14.12 -16.52
C VAL A 113 -46.73 13.71 -17.00
N PRO A 114 -46.03 14.55 -17.78
CA PRO A 114 -44.66 14.25 -18.20
C PRO A 114 -43.68 14.33 -17.02
N TYR A 115 -42.95 13.25 -16.80
CA TYR A 115 -41.88 13.11 -15.82
C TYR A 115 -40.53 12.91 -16.51
N VAL A 116 -39.48 13.42 -15.89
CA VAL A 116 -38.11 12.97 -16.12
C VAL A 116 -37.80 11.92 -15.07
N ILE A 117 -37.40 10.74 -15.53
CA ILE A 117 -36.99 9.64 -14.66
C ILE A 117 -35.51 9.35 -14.86
N PHE A 118 -34.83 9.02 -13.76
CA PHE A 118 -33.44 8.60 -13.78
C PHE A 118 -33.22 7.40 -12.86
N GLY A 119 -32.53 6.39 -13.36
CA GLY A 119 -32.18 5.23 -12.55
C GLY A 119 -31.62 4.08 -13.38
N LYS A 120 -31.27 3.00 -12.69
CA LYS A 120 -30.70 1.80 -13.29
C LYS A 120 -31.78 0.96 -13.95
N THR A 121 -31.58 0.60 -15.21
CA THR A 121 -32.48 -0.33 -15.91
C THR A 121 -32.20 -1.77 -15.52
N ASN A 122 -33.27 -2.56 -15.41
CA ASN A 122 -33.24 -4.00 -15.30
C ASN A 122 -34.08 -4.57 -16.44
N TRP A 123 -33.57 -5.58 -17.13
CA TRP A 123 -34.30 -6.29 -18.16
C TRP A 123 -34.78 -7.63 -17.61
N PHE A 124 -36.11 -7.83 -17.54
CA PHE A 124 -36.69 -9.07 -17.05
C PHE A 124 -38.01 -9.37 -17.78
N ASN A 125 -38.24 -10.63 -18.17
CA ASN A 125 -39.44 -11.07 -18.89
C ASN A 125 -39.83 -10.22 -20.11
N GLY A 126 -38.83 -9.74 -20.87
CA GLY A 126 -39.07 -8.98 -22.10
C GLY A 126 -39.49 -7.51 -21.89
N VAL A 127 -39.47 -7.01 -20.65
CA VAL A 127 -39.84 -5.62 -20.32
C VAL A 127 -38.71 -4.97 -19.53
N PHE A 128 -38.43 -3.70 -19.84
CA PHE A 128 -37.54 -2.89 -19.01
C PHE A 128 -38.25 -2.50 -17.71
N SER A 129 -37.53 -2.64 -16.60
CA SER A 129 -37.97 -2.16 -15.30
C SER A 129 -36.91 -1.25 -14.68
N MET A 130 -37.35 -0.25 -13.91
CA MET A 130 -36.46 0.66 -13.19
C MET A 130 -36.85 0.66 -11.71
N PRO A 131 -36.09 -0.01 -10.83
CA PRO A 131 -36.38 -0.02 -9.40
C PRO A 131 -35.95 1.31 -8.76
N HIS A 132 -36.83 1.89 -7.95
CA HIS A 132 -36.60 3.13 -7.20
C HIS A 132 -36.04 4.29 -8.04
N PRO A 133 -36.72 4.67 -9.15
CA PRO A 133 -36.25 5.78 -9.98
C PRO A 133 -36.30 7.10 -9.21
N GLU A 134 -35.32 7.97 -9.48
CA GLU A 134 -35.45 9.39 -9.19
C GLU A 134 -36.45 9.98 -10.19
N MET A 135 -37.48 10.64 -9.67
CA MET A 135 -38.53 11.22 -10.48
C MET A 135 -38.67 12.71 -10.22
N GLU A 136 -38.98 13.46 -11.27
CA GLU A 136 -39.30 14.87 -11.21
C GLU A 136 -40.23 15.24 -12.35
N LEU A 137 -41.12 16.21 -12.15
CA LEU A 137 -41.97 16.72 -13.21
C LEU A 137 -41.12 17.42 -14.27
N LEU A 138 -41.45 17.22 -15.55
CA LEU A 138 -40.72 17.86 -16.65
C LEU A 138 -40.75 19.40 -16.54
N ALA A 139 -41.84 19.97 -16.01
CA ALA A 139 -41.97 21.40 -15.76
C ALA A 139 -40.97 21.91 -14.71
N ASP A 140 -40.73 21.14 -13.64
CA ASP A 140 -39.74 21.48 -12.61
C ASP A 140 -38.33 21.22 -13.10
N TYR A 141 -38.15 20.16 -13.90
CA TYR A 141 -36.89 19.85 -14.56
C TYR A 141 -36.40 21.03 -15.42
N LYS A 142 -37.29 21.69 -16.17
CA LYS A 142 -36.96 22.85 -17.01
C LYS A 142 -36.68 24.14 -16.24
N LYS A 143 -37.19 24.29 -15.02
CA LYS A 143 -37.02 25.51 -14.20
C LYS A 143 -35.68 25.54 -13.45
N ASN A 144 -35.08 24.39 -13.20
CA ASN A 144 -33.86 24.27 -12.41
C ASN A 144 -32.60 24.48 -13.28
N LEU A 145 -31.73 25.44 -12.91
CA LEU A 145 -30.37 25.55 -13.44
C LEU A 145 -29.59 24.28 -13.08
N ARG A 146 -29.39 23.39 -14.04
CA ARG A 146 -28.64 22.14 -13.83
C ARG A 146 -27.33 22.13 -14.59
N THR A 147 -26.30 21.62 -13.93
CA THR A 147 -25.05 21.24 -14.56
C THR A 147 -25.24 20.02 -15.44
N ALA A 148 -24.48 19.96 -16.53
CA ALA A 148 -24.44 18.83 -17.45
C ALA A 148 -24.24 17.49 -16.73
N MET A 149 -23.41 17.49 -15.68
CA MET A 149 -23.14 16.30 -14.88
C MET A 149 -23.46 16.55 -13.40
N GLN A 150 -24.08 15.55 -12.79
CA GLN A 150 -24.45 15.59 -11.38
C GLN A 150 -23.35 14.96 -10.53
N PRO A 151 -22.75 15.70 -9.58
CA PRO A 151 -21.82 15.13 -8.61
C PRO A 151 -22.54 14.16 -7.65
N VAL A 152 -21.88 13.07 -7.30
CA VAL A 152 -22.32 12.14 -6.26
C VAL A 152 -21.28 12.12 -5.14
N TYR A 153 -21.70 12.56 -3.96
CA TYR A 153 -20.85 12.64 -2.78
C TYR A 153 -20.90 11.36 -1.94
N PRO A 154 -19.83 11.05 -1.18
CA PRO A 154 -19.87 10.02 -0.13
C PRO A 154 -21.05 10.23 0.82
N SER A 155 -21.68 9.14 1.27
CA SER A 155 -22.81 9.19 2.19
C SER A 155 -22.83 7.95 3.08
N THR A 156 -23.29 8.12 4.33
CA THR A 156 -23.49 7.05 5.30
C THR A 156 -24.98 6.82 5.53
N GLU A 157 -25.36 5.64 6.04
CA GLU A 157 -26.78 5.36 6.35
C GLU A 157 -27.37 6.37 7.34
N LEU A 158 -26.55 6.83 8.30
CA LEU A 158 -26.97 7.78 9.32
C LEU A 158 -27.24 9.17 8.72
N LEU A 159 -26.41 9.61 7.76
CA LEU A 159 -26.65 10.85 6.99
C LEU A 159 -27.98 10.78 6.23
N GLN A 160 -28.25 9.67 5.55
CA GLN A 160 -29.50 9.49 4.81
C GLN A 160 -30.72 9.49 5.74
N LYS A 161 -30.65 8.78 6.87
CA LYS A 161 -31.73 8.76 7.89
C LYS A 161 -32.03 10.15 8.45
N LYS A 162 -31.01 11.00 8.61
CA LYS A 162 -31.16 12.39 9.08
C LYS A 162 -31.48 13.39 7.96
N GLY A 163 -31.80 12.92 6.75
CA GLY A 163 -32.23 13.74 5.63
C GLY A 163 -31.09 14.52 4.95
N ILE A 164 -29.82 14.19 5.23
CA ILE A 164 -28.65 14.73 4.53
C ILE A 164 -28.42 13.88 3.28
N THR A 165 -29.22 14.18 2.26
CA THR A 165 -29.15 13.51 0.94
C THR A 165 -28.09 14.16 0.04
N ASN A 166 -27.72 13.49 -1.06
CA ASN A 166 -26.82 14.07 -2.07
C ASN A 166 -27.29 15.45 -2.55
N ARG A 167 -28.61 15.64 -2.73
CA ARG A 167 -29.22 16.93 -3.10
C ARG A 167 -29.04 17.99 -2.01
N ALA A 168 -29.11 17.60 -0.73
CA ALA A 168 -28.87 18.52 0.37
C ALA A 168 -27.41 19.00 0.37
N ILE A 169 -26.45 18.08 0.22
CA ILE A 169 -25.02 18.41 0.16
C ILE A 169 -24.72 19.35 -1.02
N MET A 170 -25.27 19.07 -2.21
CA MET A 170 -25.14 19.96 -3.36
C MET A 170 -25.63 21.38 -3.07
N LYS A 171 -26.79 21.54 -2.43
CA LYS A 171 -27.34 22.86 -2.06
C LYS A 171 -26.44 23.59 -1.06
N LEU A 172 -25.90 22.86 -0.08
CA LEU A 172 -24.98 23.44 0.89
C LEU A 172 -23.70 23.94 0.20
N ILE A 173 -23.12 23.15 -0.69
CA ILE A 173 -21.93 23.55 -1.46
C ILE A 173 -22.23 24.77 -2.35
N GLN A 174 -23.38 24.81 -3.03
CA GLN A 174 -23.81 25.97 -3.83
C GLN A 174 -23.91 27.23 -2.97
N GLU A 175 -24.50 27.13 -1.78
CA GLU A 175 -24.61 28.26 -0.85
C GLU A 175 -23.24 28.76 -0.40
N VAL A 176 -22.31 27.85 -0.05
CA VAL A 176 -20.94 28.24 0.31
C VAL A 176 -20.23 28.90 -0.87
N MET A 177 -20.36 28.37 -2.08
CA MET A 177 -19.77 28.96 -3.29
C MET A 177 -20.32 30.37 -3.59
N LYS A 178 -21.61 30.59 -3.32
CA LYS A 178 -22.24 31.91 -3.47
C LYS A 178 -21.70 32.90 -2.43
N GLN A 179 -21.59 32.49 -1.16
CA GLN A 179 -21.09 33.33 -0.07
C GLN A 179 -19.59 33.65 -0.21
N SER A 180 -18.80 32.73 -0.76
CA SER A 180 -17.37 32.94 -1.01
C SER A 180 -17.09 33.79 -2.27
N GLY A 181 -18.10 34.05 -3.09
CA GLY A 181 -17.97 34.80 -4.34
C GLY A 181 -17.09 34.09 -5.38
N LEU A 182 -16.91 32.77 -5.27
CA LEU A 182 -16.03 31.95 -6.13
C LEU A 182 -14.57 32.44 -6.17
N ARG A 183 -14.10 33.14 -5.14
CA ARG A 183 -12.72 33.67 -5.07
C ARG A 183 -11.86 32.83 -4.14
N PHE A 184 -11.16 31.86 -4.72
CA PHE A 184 -10.15 31.08 -4.04
C PHE A 184 -8.77 31.62 -4.38
N GLY A 185 -7.98 31.91 -3.35
CA GLY A 185 -6.61 32.41 -3.55
C GLY A 185 -5.74 31.34 -4.19
N GLU A 186 -4.94 31.73 -5.17
CA GLU A 186 -3.99 30.83 -5.84
C GLU A 186 -2.96 30.26 -4.85
N THR A 187 -2.56 29.02 -5.08
CA THR A 187 -1.67 28.25 -4.19
C THR A 187 -0.37 27.85 -4.85
N LEU A 188 -0.33 27.75 -6.17
CA LEU A 188 0.88 27.43 -6.92
C LEU A 188 1.53 28.71 -7.46
N ASN A 189 2.81 28.63 -7.83
CA ASN A 189 3.48 29.72 -8.52
C ASN A 189 3.06 29.77 -10.01
N GLN A 190 3.29 30.90 -10.68
CA GLN A 190 2.88 31.07 -12.08
C GLN A 190 3.62 30.12 -13.04
N GLU A 191 4.87 29.79 -12.74
CA GLU A 191 5.69 28.85 -13.53
C GLU A 191 5.02 27.47 -13.63
N ILE A 192 4.64 26.86 -12.49
CA ILE A 192 3.95 25.57 -12.49
C ILE A 192 2.61 25.67 -13.24
N VAL A 193 1.86 26.76 -13.01
CA VAL A 193 0.54 26.93 -13.62
C VAL A 193 0.64 27.00 -15.14
N GLN A 194 1.64 27.70 -15.68
CA GLN A 194 1.85 27.85 -17.11
C GLN A 194 2.43 26.58 -17.75
N GLU A 195 3.47 25.98 -17.17
CA GLU A 195 4.10 24.78 -17.74
C GLU A 195 3.14 23.58 -17.82
N LEU A 196 2.29 23.42 -16.79
CA LEU A 196 1.32 22.32 -16.73
C LEU A 196 -0.06 22.69 -17.32
N ASN A 197 -0.22 23.89 -17.90
CA ASN A 197 -1.50 24.39 -18.42
C ASN A 197 -2.68 24.21 -17.44
N LEU A 198 -2.42 24.56 -16.18
CA LEU A 198 -3.36 24.38 -15.08
C LEU A 198 -4.44 25.45 -15.09
N ILE A 199 -5.69 25.05 -14.90
CA ILE A 199 -6.79 26.00 -14.66
C ILE A 199 -6.64 26.64 -13.27
N SER A 200 -7.26 27.81 -13.09
CA SER A 200 -7.21 28.53 -11.82
C SER A 200 -7.85 27.71 -10.69
N LYS A 201 -7.40 27.91 -9.45
CA LYS A 201 -7.97 27.20 -8.29
C LYS A 201 -9.49 27.37 -8.17
N SER A 202 -9.98 28.57 -8.44
CA SER A 202 -11.42 28.87 -8.41
C SER A 202 -12.21 28.08 -9.45
N GLU A 203 -11.69 27.97 -10.68
CA GLU A 203 -12.30 27.18 -11.74
C GLU A 203 -12.23 25.68 -11.44
N ALA A 204 -11.14 25.22 -10.84
CA ALA A 204 -10.98 23.82 -10.46
C ALA A 204 -12.00 23.41 -9.39
N ILE A 205 -12.12 24.19 -8.32
CA ILE A 205 -13.12 23.93 -7.27
C ILE A 205 -14.53 23.96 -7.87
N PHE A 206 -14.84 24.96 -8.69
CA PHE A 206 -16.16 25.06 -9.31
C PHE A 206 -16.47 23.83 -10.19
N ASN A 207 -15.57 23.46 -11.10
CA ASN A 207 -15.83 22.38 -12.07
C ASN A 207 -15.74 20.98 -11.45
N VAL A 208 -15.06 20.78 -10.30
CA VAL A 208 -15.12 19.49 -9.60
C VAL A 208 -16.49 19.25 -8.97
N HIS A 209 -17.14 20.28 -8.43
CA HIS A 209 -18.50 20.12 -7.88
C HIS A 209 -19.58 20.28 -8.94
N PHE A 210 -19.42 21.23 -9.85
CA PHE A 210 -20.40 21.64 -10.85
C PHE A 210 -19.72 21.70 -12.23
N PRO A 211 -19.34 20.55 -12.80
CA PRO A 211 -18.68 20.50 -14.10
C PRO A 211 -19.61 21.01 -15.21
N LYS A 212 -19.07 21.87 -16.06
CA LYS A 212 -19.75 22.32 -17.29
C LYS A 212 -19.69 21.27 -18.39
N ASN A 213 -18.56 20.56 -18.51
CA ASN A 213 -18.34 19.48 -19.46
C ASN A 213 -17.28 18.50 -18.93
N GLN A 214 -17.09 17.36 -19.61
CA GLN A 214 -16.14 16.32 -19.22
C GLN A 214 -14.68 16.82 -19.24
N GLU A 215 -14.34 17.69 -20.19
CA GLU A 215 -12.98 18.20 -20.36
C GLU A 215 -12.55 19.09 -19.18
N LEU A 216 -13.41 20.03 -18.78
CA LEU A 216 -13.18 20.89 -17.62
C LEU A 216 -13.20 20.10 -16.32
N LEU A 217 -14.02 19.05 -16.22
CA LEU A 217 -13.98 18.14 -15.09
C LEU A 217 -12.61 17.45 -14.97
N ALA A 218 -12.08 16.93 -16.08
CA ALA A 218 -10.77 16.28 -16.10
C ALA A 218 -9.64 17.26 -15.72
N LYS A 219 -9.65 18.48 -16.29
CA LYS A 219 -8.69 19.56 -15.94
C LYS A 219 -8.78 19.94 -14.46
N ALA A 220 -9.99 20.03 -13.92
CA ALA A 220 -10.23 20.36 -12.52
C ALA A 220 -9.76 19.25 -11.56
N GLN A 221 -10.07 17.99 -11.87
CA GLN A 221 -9.57 16.84 -11.12
C GLN A 221 -8.05 16.79 -11.14
N PHE A 222 -7.42 16.95 -12.32
CA PHE A 222 -5.96 16.98 -12.45
C PHE A 222 -5.34 18.09 -11.60
N ARG A 223 -5.86 19.33 -11.70
CA ARG A 223 -5.37 20.48 -10.92
C ARG A 223 -5.39 20.25 -9.41
N LEU A 224 -6.51 19.74 -8.89
CA LEU A 224 -6.69 19.53 -7.44
C LEU A 224 -5.90 18.33 -6.93
N LYS A 225 -5.85 17.23 -7.70
CA LYS A 225 -5.01 16.07 -7.37
C LYS A 225 -3.53 16.45 -7.37
N PHE A 226 -3.08 17.18 -8.39
CA PHE A 226 -1.71 17.68 -8.45
C PHE A 226 -1.40 18.58 -7.25
N GLU A 227 -2.30 19.51 -6.90
CA GLU A 227 -2.11 20.40 -5.74
C GLU A 227 -1.94 19.63 -4.43
N GLU A 228 -2.84 18.68 -4.18
CA GLU A 228 -2.81 17.86 -2.97
C GLU A 228 -1.51 17.06 -2.88
N LEU A 229 -1.14 16.37 -3.95
CA LEU A 229 0.10 15.58 -4.00
C LEU A 229 1.35 16.46 -3.93
N PHE A 230 1.34 17.64 -4.57
CA PHE A 230 2.45 18.58 -4.56
C PHE A 230 2.77 19.07 -3.15
N PHE A 231 1.76 19.53 -2.40
CA PHE A 231 2.01 20.00 -1.03
C PHE A 231 2.44 18.88 -0.08
N ILE A 232 1.93 17.66 -0.27
CA ILE A 232 2.40 16.49 0.48
C ILE A 232 3.88 16.22 0.16
N GLN A 233 4.26 16.15 -1.13
CA GLN A 233 5.64 15.90 -1.53
C GLN A 233 6.58 17.03 -1.05
N LEU A 234 6.15 18.29 -1.16
CA LEU A 234 6.89 19.45 -0.67
C LEU A 234 7.15 19.35 0.84
N GLN A 235 6.15 18.95 1.63
CA GLN A 235 6.30 18.76 3.06
C GLN A 235 7.32 17.66 3.39
N LEU A 236 7.20 16.49 2.74
CA LEU A 236 8.05 15.34 3.01
C LEU A 236 9.51 15.64 2.64
N ILE A 237 9.75 16.19 1.45
CA ILE A 237 11.09 16.55 1.01
C ILE A 237 11.69 17.63 1.93
N ARG A 238 10.91 18.64 2.31
CA ARG A 238 11.39 19.69 3.23
C ARG A 238 11.69 19.13 4.61
N LYS A 239 10.86 18.22 5.14
CA LYS A 239 11.12 17.53 6.41
C LYS A 239 12.46 16.78 6.35
N ASN A 240 12.75 16.09 5.25
CA ASN A 240 14.04 15.39 5.06
C ASN A 240 15.22 16.36 5.00
N LEU A 241 15.09 17.48 4.26
CA LEU A 241 16.12 18.50 4.23
C LEU A 241 16.38 19.11 5.61
N LEU A 242 15.32 19.41 6.37
CA LEU A 242 15.44 19.90 7.74
C LEU A 242 16.04 18.87 8.69
N HIS A 243 15.70 17.58 8.52
CA HIS A 243 16.29 16.49 9.29
C HIS A 243 17.78 16.38 9.03
N LYS A 244 18.20 16.37 7.76
CA LYS A 244 19.62 16.36 7.36
C LYS A 244 20.40 17.58 7.89
N ARG A 245 19.75 18.75 8.00
CA ARG A 245 20.35 19.95 8.62
C ARG A 245 20.47 19.85 10.15
N LYS A 246 19.50 19.21 10.82
CA LYS A 246 19.43 19.15 12.29
C LYS A 246 20.28 18.03 12.89
N ILE A 247 20.26 16.85 12.28
CA ILE A 247 20.95 15.67 12.80
C ILE A 247 22.25 15.49 12.05
N LYS A 248 23.34 15.92 12.72
CA LYS A 248 24.69 15.64 12.26
C LYS A 248 24.91 14.13 12.26
N GLY A 249 25.46 13.63 11.16
CA GLY A 249 25.92 12.25 11.04
C GLY A 249 27.42 12.17 11.25
N LEU A 250 27.90 10.94 11.40
CA LEU A 250 29.31 10.64 11.22
C LEU A 250 29.66 10.87 9.74
N ILE A 251 30.94 11.13 9.43
CA ILE A 251 31.39 11.33 8.05
C ILE A 251 32.29 10.16 7.70
N PHE A 252 31.92 9.42 6.65
CA PHE A 252 32.78 8.39 6.07
C PHE A 252 33.41 8.96 4.80
N GLU A 253 34.62 9.49 4.92
CA GLU A 253 35.34 10.13 3.80
C GLU A 253 36.09 9.10 2.95
N GLU A 254 36.60 8.06 3.60
CA GLU A 254 37.51 7.10 2.97
C GLU A 254 36.80 5.83 2.51
N ILE A 255 37.25 5.29 1.38
CA ILE A 255 37.02 3.89 1.01
C ILE A 255 38.38 3.22 1.11
N GLY A 256 38.53 2.42 2.14
CA GLY A 256 39.80 1.82 2.54
C GLY A 256 40.03 0.44 1.96
N GLU A 257 40.92 -0.29 2.60
CA GLU A 257 41.35 -1.60 2.14
C GLU A 257 40.23 -2.64 2.23
N ASN A 258 39.41 -2.63 3.28
CA ASN A 258 38.39 -3.69 3.47
C ASN A 258 37.39 -3.69 2.33
N PHE A 259 36.86 -2.52 1.97
CA PHE A 259 35.92 -2.40 0.85
C PHE A 259 36.57 -2.77 -0.49
N ASN A 260 37.75 -2.21 -0.78
CA ASN A 260 38.41 -2.37 -2.07
C ASN A 260 38.89 -3.80 -2.30
N ARG A 261 39.44 -4.44 -1.26
CA ARG A 261 39.91 -5.81 -1.29
C ARG A 261 38.75 -6.77 -1.46
N PHE A 262 37.68 -6.60 -0.67
CA PHE A 262 36.47 -7.41 -0.84
C PHE A 262 35.90 -7.30 -2.26
N TYR A 263 35.75 -6.08 -2.78
CA TYR A 263 35.17 -5.84 -4.10
C TYR A 263 35.99 -6.43 -5.25
N LYS A 264 37.34 -6.40 -5.16
CA LYS A 264 38.23 -6.85 -6.23
C LYS A 264 38.56 -8.33 -6.16
N GLU A 265 38.76 -8.87 -4.97
CA GLU A 265 39.40 -10.18 -4.77
C GLU A 265 38.42 -11.26 -4.26
N HIS A 266 37.45 -10.89 -3.41
CA HIS A 266 36.60 -11.87 -2.71
C HIS A 266 35.13 -11.85 -3.16
N LEU A 267 34.71 -10.87 -3.96
CA LEU A 267 33.34 -10.80 -4.44
C LEU A 267 33.10 -11.89 -5.51
N PRO A 268 32.19 -12.86 -5.26
CA PRO A 268 32.09 -14.05 -6.11
C PRO A 268 31.33 -13.84 -7.43
N PHE A 269 30.78 -12.64 -7.66
CA PHE A 269 30.00 -12.30 -8.84
C PHE A 269 30.10 -10.81 -9.17
N GLU A 270 29.81 -10.44 -10.42
CA GLU A 270 29.72 -9.02 -10.78
C GLU A 270 28.46 -8.36 -10.21
N LEU A 271 28.63 -7.18 -9.60
CA LEU A 271 27.48 -6.38 -9.17
C LEU A 271 26.68 -5.87 -10.37
N THR A 272 25.37 -5.96 -10.24
CA THR A 272 24.39 -5.37 -11.17
C THR A 272 24.51 -3.84 -11.23
N GLY A 273 23.98 -3.23 -12.29
CA GLY A 273 23.94 -1.77 -12.43
C GLY A 273 23.15 -1.12 -11.29
N ALA A 274 22.04 -1.75 -10.90
CA ALA A 274 21.23 -1.32 -9.77
C ALA A 274 21.98 -1.38 -8.43
N GLN A 275 22.71 -2.46 -8.13
CA GLN A 275 23.53 -2.56 -6.92
C GLN A 275 24.64 -1.51 -6.89
N LYS A 276 25.36 -1.31 -8.00
CA LYS A 276 26.40 -0.27 -8.12
C LYS A 276 25.83 1.15 -7.90
N ARG A 277 24.65 1.43 -8.44
CA ARG A 277 23.93 2.70 -8.24
C ARG A 277 23.59 2.91 -6.76
N VAL A 278 23.01 1.91 -6.11
CA VAL A 278 22.64 1.98 -4.68
C VAL A 278 23.86 2.17 -3.78
N ILE A 279 24.96 1.46 -4.03
CA ILE A 279 26.20 1.62 -3.24
C ILE A 279 26.75 3.06 -3.37
N LYS A 280 26.67 3.66 -4.57
CA LYS A 280 27.05 5.07 -4.76
C LYS A 280 26.12 6.03 -4.03
N GLU A 281 24.81 5.77 -4.03
CA GLU A 281 23.82 6.55 -3.26
C GLU A 281 24.12 6.50 -1.76
N ILE A 282 24.41 5.30 -1.22
CA ILE A 282 24.78 5.10 0.19
C ILE A 282 26.07 5.85 0.51
N ARG A 283 27.14 5.67 -0.29
CA ARG A 283 28.41 6.38 -0.10
C ARG A 283 28.22 7.89 -0.06
N SER A 284 27.42 8.45 -0.97
CA SER A 284 27.17 9.88 -1.02
C SER A 284 26.47 10.41 0.23
N ASP A 285 25.58 9.65 0.84
CA ASP A 285 24.92 10.05 2.09
C ASP A 285 25.86 9.91 3.29
N LEU A 286 26.65 8.82 3.36
CA LEU A 286 27.62 8.59 4.43
C LEU A 286 28.73 9.66 4.47
N GLY A 287 29.08 10.24 3.32
CA GLY A 287 30.02 11.36 3.22
C GLY A 287 29.40 12.76 3.39
N SER A 288 28.08 12.88 3.60
CA SER A 288 27.38 14.18 3.57
C SER A 288 27.48 15.00 4.85
N GLY A 289 27.89 14.39 5.97
CA GLY A 289 27.85 14.99 7.32
C GLY A 289 26.45 15.06 7.94
N ALA A 290 25.41 14.61 7.24
CA ALA A 290 24.09 14.38 7.78
C ALA A 290 23.91 12.89 8.13
N GLN A 291 23.10 12.58 9.13
CA GLN A 291 22.78 11.19 9.42
C GLN A 291 21.99 10.57 8.26
N MET A 292 22.60 9.62 7.55
CA MET A 292 21.89 8.74 6.63
C MET A 292 20.77 7.97 7.35
N ASN A 293 19.55 8.06 6.82
CA ASN A 293 18.39 7.27 7.23
C ASN A 293 17.69 6.78 5.96
N ARG A 294 18.04 5.56 5.51
CA ARG A 294 17.74 5.09 4.16
C ARG A 294 17.03 3.74 4.16
N LEU A 295 16.00 3.61 3.33
CA LEU A 295 15.32 2.36 3.01
C LEU A 295 15.89 1.76 1.72
N LEU A 296 16.57 0.63 1.86
CA LEU A 296 17.01 -0.24 0.79
C LEU A 296 15.92 -1.26 0.45
N GLN A 297 15.30 -1.07 -0.70
CA GLN A 297 14.29 -1.94 -1.25
C GLN A 297 14.84 -2.76 -2.40
N GLY A 298 14.45 -4.02 -2.49
CA GLY A 298 14.73 -4.87 -3.63
C GLY A 298 13.97 -6.17 -3.52
N ASP A 299 13.81 -6.87 -4.64
CA ASP A 299 13.14 -8.16 -4.65
C ASP A 299 13.90 -9.21 -3.80
N VAL A 300 13.24 -10.29 -3.41
CA VAL A 300 13.86 -11.43 -2.71
C VAL A 300 14.99 -11.96 -3.59
N GLY A 301 16.22 -11.97 -3.07
CA GLY A 301 17.40 -12.40 -3.83
C GLY A 301 18.02 -11.35 -4.75
N SER A 302 17.63 -10.08 -4.67
CA SER A 302 18.26 -8.98 -5.43
C SER A 302 19.68 -8.60 -4.93
N GLY A 303 20.22 -9.31 -3.93
CA GLY A 303 21.52 -9.00 -3.33
C GLY A 303 21.51 -7.84 -2.33
N LYS A 304 20.42 -7.65 -1.56
CA LYS A 304 20.41 -6.64 -0.48
C LYS A 304 21.52 -6.86 0.56
N THR A 305 21.76 -8.12 0.93
CA THR A 305 22.81 -8.49 1.89
C THR A 305 24.21 -8.11 1.42
N ILE A 306 24.52 -8.20 0.11
CA ILE A 306 25.84 -7.80 -0.39
C ILE A 306 26.03 -6.29 -0.32
N VAL A 307 25.00 -5.51 -0.65
CA VAL A 307 25.00 -4.05 -0.50
C VAL A 307 25.15 -3.66 0.97
N ALA A 308 24.48 -4.37 1.89
CA ALA A 308 24.63 -4.17 3.32
C ALA A 308 26.06 -4.42 3.81
N LEU A 309 26.66 -5.56 3.45
CA LEU A 309 28.04 -5.89 3.82
C LEU A 309 29.02 -4.83 3.29
N MET A 310 28.91 -4.45 2.02
CA MET A 310 29.74 -3.40 1.44
C MET A 310 29.58 -2.05 2.15
N SER A 311 28.37 -1.74 2.64
CA SER A 311 28.14 -0.54 3.46
C SER A 311 28.80 -0.65 4.85
N MET A 312 28.83 -1.84 5.46
CA MET A 312 29.57 -2.08 6.71
C MET A 312 31.07 -1.86 6.52
N PHE A 313 31.66 -2.33 5.41
CA PHE A 313 33.07 -2.08 5.13
C PHE A 313 33.40 -0.59 5.02
N MET A 314 32.50 0.25 4.47
CA MET A 314 32.70 1.70 4.51
C MET A 314 32.78 2.25 5.93
N ALA A 315 32.02 1.69 6.89
CA ALA A 315 32.13 2.07 8.29
C ALA A 315 33.48 1.63 8.90
N LEU A 316 33.88 0.37 8.66
CA LEU A 316 35.13 -0.19 9.17
C LEU A 316 36.35 0.58 8.65
N ASP A 317 36.35 0.93 7.36
CA ASP A 317 37.43 1.70 6.73
C ASP A 317 37.61 3.10 7.34
N ASN A 318 36.60 3.63 8.03
CA ASN A 318 36.66 4.91 8.72
C ASN A 318 36.81 4.75 10.25
N GLY A 319 37.18 3.56 10.74
CA GLY A 319 37.43 3.30 12.16
C GLY A 319 36.15 3.19 13.02
N PHE A 320 35.02 2.87 12.40
CA PHE A 320 33.75 2.67 13.10
C PHE A 320 33.34 1.20 13.11
N GLN A 321 32.58 0.80 14.13
CA GLN A 321 31.93 -0.51 14.20
C GLN A 321 30.59 -0.48 13.46
N ALA A 322 30.13 -1.64 13.00
CA ALA A 322 28.82 -1.81 12.37
C ALA A 322 27.97 -2.87 13.07
N CYS A 323 26.64 -2.79 12.92
CA CYS A 323 25.75 -3.84 13.39
C CYS A 323 24.66 -4.21 12.39
N LEU A 324 24.20 -5.47 12.44
CA LEU A 324 23.06 -5.97 11.67
C LEU A 324 22.03 -6.59 12.61
N MET A 325 20.85 -5.99 12.64
CA MET A 325 19.71 -6.48 13.40
C MET A 325 18.73 -7.22 12.49
N ALA A 326 18.38 -8.45 12.86
CA ALA A 326 17.39 -9.27 12.18
C ALA A 326 16.23 -9.66 13.12
N PRO A 327 15.00 -9.90 12.59
CA PRO A 327 13.79 -10.13 13.39
C PRO A 327 13.77 -11.42 14.20
N THR A 328 14.56 -12.42 13.81
CA THR A 328 14.54 -13.76 14.41
C THR A 328 15.97 -14.28 14.54
N GLU A 329 16.20 -15.15 15.52
CA GLU A 329 17.52 -15.74 15.77
C GLU A 329 18.01 -16.54 14.54
N ILE A 330 17.12 -17.28 13.90
CA ILE A 330 17.41 -18.04 12.68
C ILE A 330 17.99 -17.12 11.58
N LEU A 331 17.36 -15.97 11.34
CA LEU A 331 17.83 -15.04 10.32
C LEU A 331 19.14 -14.35 10.75
N SER A 332 19.34 -14.05 12.03
CA SER A 332 20.61 -13.54 12.55
C SER A 332 21.75 -14.56 12.35
N VAL A 333 21.51 -15.84 12.66
CA VAL A 333 22.48 -16.93 12.43
C VAL A 333 22.78 -17.09 10.95
N GLN A 334 21.77 -17.00 10.08
CA GLN A 334 21.96 -17.10 8.64
C GLN A 334 22.84 -15.95 8.10
N HIS A 335 22.57 -14.72 8.53
CA HIS A 335 23.42 -13.56 8.20
C HIS A 335 24.83 -13.74 8.75
N TYR A 336 24.97 -14.20 9.99
CA TYR A 336 26.27 -14.48 10.60
C TYR A 336 27.08 -15.49 9.79
N ASN A 337 26.54 -16.67 9.51
CA ASN A 337 27.24 -17.70 8.76
C ASN A 337 27.61 -17.22 7.34
N GLY A 338 26.68 -16.54 6.66
CA GLY A 338 26.92 -16.05 5.30
C GLY A 338 27.97 -14.94 5.23
N LEU A 339 27.96 -14.01 6.20
CA LEU A 339 28.96 -12.93 6.26
C LEU A 339 30.31 -13.45 6.72
N VAL A 340 30.37 -14.35 7.70
CA VAL A 340 31.62 -15.01 8.12
C VAL A 340 32.24 -15.75 6.94
N GLU A 341 31.45 -16.48 6.16
CA GLU A 341 31.94 -17.19 4.98
C GLU A 341 32.53 -16.25 3.92
N LEU A 342 31.84 -15.15 3.62
CA LEU A 342 32.32 -14.12 2.68
C LEU A 342 33.56 -13.37 3.18
N CYS A 343 33.73 -13.26 4.50
CA CYS A 343 34.83 -12.54 5.13
C CYS A 343 35.96 -13.45 5.62
N LYS A 344 35.97 -14.77 5.33
CA LYS A 344 36.98 -15.72 5.85
C LYS A 344 38.43 -15.30 5.60
N GLU A 345 38.69 -14.67 4.44
CA GLU A 345 40.02 -14.23 4.02
C GLU A 345 40.31 -12.76 4.36
N LEU A 346 39.34 -12.08 4.97
CA LEU A 346 39.46 -10.74 5.51
C LEU A 346 39.70 -10.83 7.02
N ASN A 347 40.58 -9.97 7.55
CA ASN A 347 40.80 -9.86 8.99
C ASN A 347 39.67 -9.08 9.68
N THR A 348 38.41 -9.47 9.45
CA THR A 348 37.22 -8.79 10.00
C THR A 348 36.60 -9.63 11.11
N SER A 349 36.46 -9.04 12.30
CA SER A 349 35.89 -9.73 13.46
C SER A 349 34.36 -9.63 13.49
N ILE A 350 33.69 -10.75 13.22
CA ILE A 350 32.22 -10.84 13.18
C ILE A 350 31.74 -11.70 14.35
N TYR A 351 30.78 -11.18 15.13
CA TYR A 351 30.17 -11.89 16.27
C TYR A 351 28.63 -11.92 16.19
N LEU A 352 28.04 -12.90 16.88
CA LEU A 352 26.59 -13.10 16.96
C LEU A 352 26.09 -12.89 18.40
N LEU A 353 25.06 -12.06 18.57
CA LEU A 353 24.37 -11.84 19.84
C LEU A 353 22.85 -12.03 19.70
N THR A 354 22.33 -13.09 20.30
CA THR A 354 20.91 -13.47 20.29
C THR A 354 20.38 -13.63 21.72
N GLY A 355 19.06 -13.86 21.86
CA GLY A 355 18.44 -14.16 23.15
C GLY A 355 18.99 -15.45 23.77
N SER A 356 19.30 -16.42 22.91
CA SER A 356 19.87 -17.72 23.26
C SER A 356 21.37 -17.74 23.57
N THR A 357 22.13 -16.64 23.38
CA THR A 357 23.57 -16.61 23.65
C THR A 357 23.88 -16.82 25.14
N LYS A 358 24.81 -17.74 25.45
CA LYS A 358 25.20 -18.10 26.82
C LYS A 358 25.77 -16.90 27.59
N THR A 359 25.59 -16.90 28.90
CA THR A 359 26.05 -15.80 29.77
C THR A 359 27.56 -15.60 29.76
N SER A 360 28.35 -16.66 29.60
CA SER A 360 29.81 -16.57 29.44
C SER A 360 30.17 -15.79 28.18
N ASP A 361 29.61 -16.21 27.06
CA ASP A 361 29.93 -15.70 25.73
C ASP A 361 29.42 -14.26 25.59
N ARG A 362 28.26 -13.94 26.20
CA ARG A 362 27.77 -12.57 26.29
C ARG A 362 28.74 -11.63 27.00
N LYS A 363 29.37 -12.06 28.11
CA LYS A 363 30.34 -11.22 28.84
C LYS A 363 31.55 -10.91 27.97
N GLU A 364 32.08 -11.92 27.29
CA GLU A 364 33.21 -11.77 26.38
C GLU A 364 32.86 -10.85 25.20
N ILE A 365 31.69 -11.03 24.59
CA ILE A 365 31.20 -10.17 23.51
C ILE A 365 31.09 -8.73 23.98
N HIS A 366 30.53 -8.48 25.17
CA HIS A 366 30.39 -7.12 25.71
C HIS A 366 31.75 -6.45 25.93
N GLU A 367 32.71 -7.15 26.52
CA GLU A 367 34.05 -6.62 26.77
C GLU A 367 34.78 -6.29 25.47
N LYS A 368 34.77 -7.21 24.51
CA LYS A 368 35.36 -7.00 23.17
C LYS A 368 34.66 -5.88 22.39
N LEU A 369 33.35 -5.73 22.54
CA LEU A 369 32.57 -4.68 21.87
C LEU A 369 32.91 -3.29 22.41
N GLU A 370 33.07 -3.17 23.73
CA GLU A 370 33.44 -1.91 24.41
C GLU A 370 34.88 -1.50 24.11
N ASN A 371 35.79 -2.48 23.94
CA ASN A 371 37.20 -2.24 23.62
C ASN A 371 37.47 -2.04 22.11
N GLY A 372 36.47 -2.25 21.25
CA GLY A 372 36.60 -2.07 19.80
C GLY A 372 37.14 -3.27 19.02
N GLU A 373 37.32 -4.42 19.66
CA GLU A 373 37.84 -5.62 19.01
C GLU A 373 36.83 -6.29 18.07
N ILE A 374 35.54 -5.94 18.19
CA ILE A 374 34.46 -6.42 17.31
C ILE A 374 34.17 -5.38 16.24
N ASP A 375 34.40 -5.73 14.97
CA ASP A 375 34.10 -4.90 13.81
C ASP A 375 32.60 -4.91 13.48
N ILE A 376 32.02 -6.12 13.42
CA ILE A 376 30.62 -6.33 13.02
C ILE A 376 29.89 -7.18 14.06
N LEU A 377 28.80 -6.64 14.61
CA LEU A 377 27.92 -7.37 15.51
C LEU A 377 26.56 -7.67 14.86
N ILE A 378 26.23 -8.95 14.75
CA ILE A 378 24.96 -9.42 14.17
C ILE A 378 24.08 -9.93 15.31
N GLY A 379 22.77 -9.65 15.27
CA GLY A 379 21.91 -10.07 16.36
C GLY A 379 20.43 -9.82 16.16
N THR A 380 19.66 -10.09 17.21
CA THR A 380 18.22 -9.79 17.27
C THR A 380 17.97 -8.52 18.08
N HIS A 381 16.76 -8.37 18.64
CA HIS A 381 16.44 -7.31 19.59
C HIS A 381 17.39 -7.24 20.80
N ALA A 382 18.18 -8.29 21.06
CA ALA A 382 19.25 -8.31 22.06
C ALA A 382 20.27 -7.15 21.86
N LEU A 383 20.50 -6.71 20.62
CA LEU A 383 21.39 -5.57 20.31
C LEU A 383 20.90 -4.24 20.92
N LEU A 384 19.61 -4.15 21.25
CA LEU A 384 18.98 -2.94 21.80
C LEU A 384 19.03 -2.88 23.33
N GLU A 385 19.52 -3.93 24.00
CA GLU A 385 19.68 -3.95 25.45
C GLU A 385 20.68 -2.88 25.91
N ASP A 386 20.45 -2.25 27.07
CA ASP A 386 21.30 -1.16 27.57
C ASP A 386 22.73 -1.61 27.87
N LYS A 387 22.94 -2.90 28.12
CA LYS A 387 24.27 -3.52 28.36
C LYS A 387 25.14 -3.60 27.11
N VAL A 388 24.55 -3.58 25.91
CA VAL A 388 25.31 -3.64 24.65
C VAL A 388 25.86 -2.24 24.36
N LYS A 389 27.15 -2.02 24.64
CA LYS A 389 27.83 -0.75 24.38
C LYS A 389 28.91 -0.94 23.34
N PHE A 390 28.84 -0.12 22.29
CA PHE A 390 29.86 -0.06 21.26
C PHE A 390 30.91 0.97 21.65
N GLN A 391 32.16 0.74 21.29
CA GLN A 391 33.19 1.77 21.38
C GLN A 391 32.85 2.94 20.45
N ASN A 392 32.50 2.64 19.19
CA ASN A 392 32.19 3.67 18.19
C ASN A 392 31.31 3.11 17.06
N LEU A 393 30.01 2.96 17.31
CA LEU A 393 29.06 2.49 16.30
C LEU A 393 28.84 3.55 15.21
N GLY A 394 29.17 3.23 13.95
CA GLY A 394 29.01 4.13 12.80
C GLY A 394 27.79 3.82 11.92
N LEU A 395 27.45 2.54 11.76
CA LEU A 395 26.37 2.10 10.88
C LEU A 395 25.54 0.98 11.54
N ALA A 396 24.22 1.15 11.56
CA ALA A 396 23.28 0.12 11.98
C ALA A 396 22.37 -0.27 10.82
N ILE A 397 22.36 -1.57 10.50
CA ILE A 397 21.55 -2.16 9.45
C ILE A 397 20.39 -2.93 10.09
N ILE A 398 19.18 -2.72 9.60
CA ILE A 398 17.96 -3.37 10.09
C ILE A 398 17.32 -4.15 8.94
N ASP A 399 17.22 -5.47 9.07
CA ASP A 399 16.55 -6.33 8.08
C ASP A 399 15.07 -6.58 8.45
N GLU A 400 14.22 -6.66 7.43
CA GLU A 400 12.77 -6.88 7.52
C GLU A 400 12.04 -5.97 8.53
N GLN A 401 12.10 -4.66 8.25
CA GLN A 401 11.69 -3.58 9.16
C GLN A 401 10.28 -3.66 9.76
N HIS A 402 9.33 -4.30 9.08
CA HIS A 402 7.92 -4.27 9.47
C HIS A 402 7.64 -4.98 10.80
N ARG A 403 8.61 -5.74 11.33
CA ARG A 403 8.50 -6.40 12.63
C ARG A 403 9.07 -5.58 13.79
N PHE A 404 9.71 -4.44 13.53
CA PHE A 404 10.34 -3.61 14.56
C PHE A 404 9.60 -2.29 14.74
N GLY A 405 9.25 -1.97 15.99
CA GLY A 405 8.55 -0.73 16.32
C GLY A 405 9.44 0.50 16.21
N VAL A 406 8.84 1.68 15.96
CA VAL A 406 9.56 2.97 15.85
C VAL A 406 10.46 3.24 17.07
N ALA A 407 9.96 2.93 18.29
CA ALA A 407 10.68 3.11 19.54
C ALA A 407 11.95 2.25 19.68
N GLN A 408 11.98 1.08 19.02
CA GLN A 408 13.17 0.20 19.04
C GLN A 408 14.29 0.81 18.20
N ARG A 409 13.97 1.46 17.07
CA ARG A 409 14.96 2.15 16.21
C ARG A 409 15.63 3.32 16.92
N ALA A 410 14.85 4.09 17.69
CA ALA A 410 15.37 5.21 18.47
C ALA A 410 16.41 4.81 19.53
N LYS A 411 16.44 3.54 19.96
CA LYS A 411 17.47 3.05 20.89
C LYS A 411 18.85 2.94 20.23
N LEU A 412 18.92 2.59 18.94
CA LEU A 412 20.20 2.53 18.20
C LEU A 412 20.83 3.91 18.04
N TRP A 413 20.00 4.95 17.95
CA TRP A 413 20.48 6.33 17.83
C TRP A 413 21.28 6.79 19.05
N LYS A 414 20.98 6.21 20.23
CA LYS A 414 21.62 6.53 21.51
C LYS A 414 22.87 5.70 21.78
N LYS A 415 23.25 4.77 20.87
CA LYS A 415 24.42 3.90 21.05
C LYS A 415 25.75 4.57 20.72
N ASN A 416 25.72 5.80 20.21
CA ASN A 416 26.89 6.64 20.02
C ASN A 416 26.53 8.11 20.35
N SER A 417 27.52 8.93 20.64
CA SER A 417 27.37 10.37 20.94
C SER A 417 26.79 11.15 19.75
N ILE A 418 27.29 10.84 18.55
CA ILE A 418 26.70 11.25 17.28
C ILE A 418 25.86 10.07 16.77
N PRO A 419 24.59 10.27 16.38
CA PRO A 419 23.74 9.18 15.93
C PRO A 419 24.38 8.39 14.76
N PRO A 420 24.46 7.05 14.85
CA PRO A 420 24.94 6.23 13.76
C PRO A 420 24.03 6.35 12.53
N HIS A 421 24.60 6.07 11.37
CA HIS A 421 23.83 5.93 10.14
C HIS A 421 22.91 4.72 10.20
N ILE A 422 21.71 4.85 9.63
CA ILE A 422 20.70 3.79 9.62
C ILE A 422 20.41 3.37 8.18
N LEU A 423 20.60 2.08 7.90
CA LEU A 423 20.18 1.44 6.66
C LEU A 423 19.12 0.39 6.97
N VAL A 424 17.94 0.55 6.40
CA VAL A 424 16.82 -0.36 6.61
C VAL A 424 16.59 -1.17 5.35
N MET A 425 16.43 -2.48 5.46
CA MET A 425 16.17 -3.37 4.33
C MET A 425 14.77 -3.96 4.42
N THR A 426 14.13 -4.14 3.26
CA THR A 426 12.88 -4.89 3.15
C THR A 426 12.94 -5.87 1.97
N ALA A 427 12.48 -7.09 2.20
CA ALA A 427 12.31 -8.09 1.16
C ALA A 427 11.01 -7.91 0.37
N THR A 428 10.02 -7.23 0.93
CA THR A 428 8.76 -6.93 0.24
C THR A 428 8.93 -5.66 -0.59
N PRO A 429 8.76 -5.74 -1.92
CA PRO A 429 8.69 -4.52 -2.69
C PRO A 429 7.42 -3.78 -2.27
N ILE A 430 7.57 -2.56 -1.77
CA ILE A 430 6.47 -1.62 -1.55
C ILE A 430 6.35 -0.78 -2.82
N PRO A 431 5.14 -0.49 -3.33
CA PRO A 431 5.04 0.41 -4.48
C PRO A 431 5.77 1.71 -4.17
N ARG A 432 6.65 2.15 -5.08
CA ARG A 432 7.53 3.31 -4.85
C ARG A 432 6.75 4.54 -4.40
N THR A 433 5.55 4.71 -4.95
CA THR A 433 4.58 5.75 -4.61
C THR A 433 4.15 5.69 -3.15
N LEU A 434 3.80 4.49 -2.67
CA LEU A 434 3.40 4.25 -1.29
C LEU A 434 4.59 4.43 -0.34
N ALA A 435 5.77 3.93 -0.71
CA ALA A 435 6.98 4.07 0.09
C ALA A 435 7.35 5.54 0.30
N MET A 436 7.29 6.35 -0.76
CA MET A 436 7.55 7.79 -0.71
C MET A 436 6.55 8.57 0.17
N SER A 437 5.31 8.08 0.26
CA SER A 437 4.23 8.70 1.02
C SER A 437 4.22 8.30 2.49
N LEU A 438 4.46 7.01 2.79
CA LEU A 438 4.40 6.44 4.14
C LEU A 438 5.72 6.57 4.91
N TYR A 439 6.85 6.49 4.21
CA TYR A 439 8.20 6.57 4.78
C TYR A 439 8.91 7.83 4.29
N GLY A 440 8.16 8.93 4.13
CA GLY A 440 8.70 10.16 3.56
C GLY A 440 9.79 10.82 4.40
N ASP A 441 10.13 10.29 5.58
CA ASP A 441 11.30 10.59 6.41
C ASP A 441 12.58 9.83 5.99
N LEU A 442 12.46 8.81 5.13
CA LEU A 442 13.54 7.95 4.65
C LEU A 442 13.92 8.27 3.20
N ASP A 443 15.22 8.28 2.92
CA ASP A 443 15.70 8.21 1.54
C ASP A 443 15.49 6.79 0.99
N ILE A 444 15.03 6.64 -0.25
CA ILE A 444 14.67 5.33 -0.81
C ILE A 444 15.66 4.94 -1.91
N SER A 445 16.35 3.81 -1.71
CA SER A 445 17.13 3.12 -2.73
C SER A 445 16.37 1.89 -3.21
N VAL A 446 16.36 1.67 -4.53
CA VAL A 446 15.67 0.54 -5.15
C VAL A 446 16.67 -0.26 -5.98
N ILE A 447 16.77 -1.56 -5.69
CA ILE A 447 17.44 -2.57 -6.53
C ILE A 447 16.37 -3.23 -7.40
N ASP A 448 16.30 -2.78 -8.64
CA ASP A 448 15.34 -3.18 -9.69
C ASP A 448 15.89 -4.25 -10.66
N GLU A 449 17.14 -4.70 -10.45
CA GLU A 449 17.79 -5.74 -11.23
C GLU A 449 18.03 -7.00 -10.38
N LEU A 450 17.83 -8.18 -10.98
CA LEU A 450 18.20 -9.46 -10.38
C LEU A 450 19.64 -9.83 -10.79
N PRO A 451 20.41 -10.51 -9.92
CA PRO A 451 21.76 -10.96 -10.26
C PRO A 451 21.78 -11.88 -11.50
N PRO A 452 22.83 -11.81 -12.34
CA PRO A 452 22.97 -12.68 -13.50
C PRO A 452 23.04 -14.16 -13.09
N GLY A 453 22.45 -15.04 -13.91
CA GLY A 453 22.44 -16.50 -13.68
C GLY A 453 21.21 -17.04 -12.94
N ARG A 454 20.35 -16.18 -12.36
CA ARG A 454 19.11 -16.62 -11.72
C ARG A 454 18.01 -16.91 -12.75
N LYS A 455 17.53 -18.15 -12.79
CA LYS A 455 16.40 -18.53 -13.65
C LYS A 455 15.07 -18.08 -13.02
N PRO A 456 14.13 -17.53 -13.80
CA PRO A 456 12.82 -17.14 -13.28
C PRO A 456 12.04 -18.37 -12.82
N ILE A 457 11.29 -18.22 -11.73
CA ILE A 457 10.47 -19.29 -11.17
C ILE A 457 9.26 -19.51 -12.07
N LYS A 458 9.02 -20.77 -12.47
CA LYS A 458 7.82 -21.13 -13.22
C LYS A 458 6.65 -21.26 -12.25
N THR A 459 5.80 -20.24 -12.23
CA THR A 459 4.61 -20.19 -11.36
C THR A 459 3.39 -20.69 -12.12
N VAL A 460 2.69 -21.69 -11.59
CA VAL A 460 1.49 -22.27 -12.21
C VAL A 460 0.35 -22.37 -11.22
N HIS A 461 -0.87 -22.10 -11.67
CA HIS A 461 -2.10 -22.30 -10.91
C HIS A 461 -2.73 -23.66 -11.26
N ARG A 462 -3.11 -24.42 -10.25
CA ARG A 462 -3.76 -25.74 -10.36
C ARG A 462 -4.92 -25.85 -9.39
N PHE A 463 -5.93 -26.63 -9.79
CA PHE A 463 -7.07 -26.92 -8.93
C PHE A 463 -6.81 -28.19 -8.12
N ASP A 464 -7.54 -28.37 -7.03
CA ASP A 464 -7.48 -29.60 -6.21
C ASP A 464 -7.74 -30.88 -7.03
N SER A 465 -8.53 -30.79 -8.09
CA SER A 465 -8.75 -31.90 -9.04
C SER A 465 -7.47 -32.35 -9.77
N ASN A 466 -6.41 -31.54 -9.77
CA ASN A 466 -5.11 -31.87 -10.35
C ASN A 466 -4.10 -32.43 -9.34
N ARG A 467 -4.48 -32.67 -8.08
CA ARG A 467 -3.57 -33.08 -6.99
C ARG A 467 -2.72 -34.30 -7.33
N LEU A 468 -3.32 -35.34 -7.94
CA LEU A 468 -2.57 -36.54 -8.36
C LEU A 468 -1.46 -36.25 -9.38
N LYS A 469 -1.67 -35.28 -10.29
CA LYS A 469 -0.64 -34.86 -11.25
C LYS A 469 0.48 -34.09 -10.56
N VAL A 470 0.13 -33.27 -9.58
CA VAL A 470 1.11 -32.53 -8.76
C VAL A 470 1.95 -33.52 -7.94
N PHE A 471 1.35 -34.54 -7.33
CA PHE A 471 2.09 -35.57 -6.60
C PHE A 471 3.06 -36.36 -7.49
N ARG A 472 2.66 -36.70 -8.71
CA ARG A 472 3.59 -37.29 -9.69
C ARG A 472 4.79 -36.37 -9.97
N PHE A 473 4.53 -35.08 -10.18
CA PHE A 473 5.57 -34.08 -10.40
C PHE A 473 6.51 -33.94 -9.19
N ILE A 474 6.00 -33.97 -7.96
CA ILE A 474 6.82 -33.99 -6.74
C ILE A 474 7.74 -35.22 -6.73
N LYS A 475 7.22 -36.42 -7.04
CA LYS A 475 8.02 -37.66 -7.10
C LYS A 475 9.16 -37.53 -8.11
N GLU A 476 8.89 -37.02 -9.31
CA GLU A 476 9.90 -36.78 -10.35
C GLU A 476 10.99 -35.78 -9.91
N GLU A 477 10.62 -34.73 -9.19
CA GLU A 477 11.59 -33.74 -8.69
C GLU A 477 12.43 -34.28 -7.54
N ILE A 478 11.85 -35.04 -6.61
CA ILE A 478 12.58 -35.68 -5.51
C ILE A 478 13.55 -36.75 -6.05
N MET A 479 13.16 -37.52 -7.08
CA MET A 479 14.05 -38.48 -7.75
C MET A 479 15.29 -37.82 -8.36
N LYS A 480 15.23 -36.52 -8.70
CA LYS A 480 16.40 -35.73 -9.14
C LYS A 480 17.26 -35.23 -7.98
N GLY A 481 16.99 -35.67 -6.75
CA GLY A 481 17.70 -35.26 -5.53
C GLY A 481 17.26 -33.90 -4.97
N ARG A 482 16.09 -33.40 -5.38
CA ARG A 482 15.59 -32.07 -5.00
C ARG A 482 14.66 -32.14 -3.80
N GLN A 483 14.46 -31.00 -3.15
CA GLN A 483 13.57 -30.88 -1.99
C GLN A 483 12.36 -30.00 -2.30
N VAL A 484 11.27 -30.25 -1.55
CA VAL A 484 9.95 -29.65 -1.80
C VAL A 484 9.37 -29.00 -0.55
N TYR A 485 8.87 -27.78 -0.70
CA TYR A 485 8.06 -27.09 0.31
C TYR A 485 6.58 -27.26 0.02
N ILE A 486 5.79 -27.56 1.06
CA ILE A 486 4.32 -27.58 1.00
C ILE A 486 3.80 -26.69 2.13
N VAL A 487 3.15 -25.58 1.78
CA VAL A 487 2.72 -24.55 2.71
C VAL A 487 1.19 -24.51 2.79
N TYR A 488 0.68 -24.61 4.01
CA TYR A 488 -0.74 -24.48 4.34
C TYR A 488 -1.03 -23.12 5.01
N PRO A 489 -2.20 -22.51 4.74
CA PRO A 489 -2.57 -21.25 5.36
C PRO A 489 -2.90 -21.43 6.84
N LEU A 490 -2.68 -20.37 7.63
CA LEU A 490 -3.26 -20.24 8.96
C LEU A 490 -4.59 -19.49 8.84
N ILE A 491 -5.67 -20.03 9.41
CA ILE A 491 -6.97 -19.39 9.56
C ILE A 491 -7.00 -18.71 10.92
N GLN A 492 -6.83 -17.38 10.91
CA GLN A 492 -6.79 -16.54 12.12
C GLN A 492 -8.04 -16.64 13.03
N GLU A 493 -9.14 -17.21 12.55
CA GLU A 493 -10.40 -17.32 13.30
C GLU A 493 -10.42 -18.50 14.29
N SER A 494 -9.54 -19.50 14.17
CA SER A 494 -9.48 -20.61 15.14
C SER A 494 -8.19 -21.45 15.05
N GLU A 495 -7.31 -21.29 16.04
CA GLU A 495 -6.03 -22.01 16.14
C GLU A 495 -6.16 -23.55 16.16
N LYS A 496 -7.32 -24.09 16.58
CA LYS A 496 -7.58 -25.54 16.59
C LYS A 496 -7.86 -26.11 15.19
N MET A 497 -8.45 -25.34 14.27
CA MET A 497 -8.67 -25.81 12.90
C MET A 497 -7.37 -25.79 12.10
N ASP A 498 -6.50 -24.81 12.32
CA ASP A 498 -5.22 -24.67 11.62
C ASP A 498 -4.28 -25.86 11.85
N TYR A 499 -4.18 -26.29 13.10
CA TYR A 499 -3.39 -27.47 13.44
C TYR A 499 -3.96 -28.71 12.77
N LYS A 500 -5.29 -28.82 12.71
CA LYS A 500 -5.95 -29.96 12.07
C LYS A 500 -5.70 -29.98 10.56
N ASP A 501 -5.87 -28.86 9.85
CA ASP A 501 -5.65 -28.78 8.41
C ASP A 501 -4.19 -29.12 8.03
N LEU A 502 -3.21 -28.64 8.83
CA LEU A 502 -1.80 -28.98 8.64
C LEU A 502 -1.53 -30.47 8.89
N MET A 503 -2.05 -31.03 9.98
CA MET A 503 -1.81 -32.44 10.34
C MET A 503 -2.52 -33.38 9.37
N ASP A 504 -3.74 -33.07 8.95
CA ASP A 504 -4.46 -33.79 7.89
C ASP A 504 -3.66 -33.73 6.57
N GLY A 505 -3.09 -32.57 6.25
CA GLY A 505 -2.18 -32.37 5.13
C GLY A 505 -0.90 -33.19 5.24
N TYR A 506 -0.26 -33.21 6.40
CA TYR A 506 0.93 -34.00 6.67
C TYR A 506 0.66 -35.50 6.54
N GLU A 507 -0.41 -36.01 7.14
CA GLU A 507 -0.79 -37.43 7.03
C GLU A 507 -1.07 -37.84 5.59
N SER A 508 -1.69 -36.96 4.81
CA SER A 508 -1.95 -37.18 3.39
C SER A 508 -0.65 -37.32 2.60
N ILE A 509 0.33 -36.45 2.85
CA ILE A 509 1.64 -36.52 2.22
C ILE A 509 2.43 -37.75 2.70
N ALA A 510 2.39 -38.07 4.00
CA ALA A 510 3.04 -39.26 4.54
C ALA A 510 2.50 -40.56 3.95
N ARG A 511 1.20 -40.64 3.70
CA ARG A 511 0.57 -41.78 3.03
C ARG A 511 0.98 -41.92 1.56
N GLU A 512 1.13 -40.82 0.84
CA GLU A 512 1.45 -40.83 -0.59
C GLU A 512 2.96 -40.98 -0.88
N PHE A 513 3.80 -40.59 0.08
CA PHE A 513 5.26 -40.59 0.00
C PHE A 513 5.90 -41.44 1.12
N PRO A 514 5.58 -42.74 1.25
CA PRO A 514 6.05 -43.57 2.35
C PRO A 514 7.58 -43.81 2.32
N ASP A 515 8.20 -43.71 1.14
CA ASP A 515 9.63 -43.95 0.94
C ASP A 515 10.51 -42.73 1.29
N TYR A 516 9.90 -41.58 1.65
CA TYR A 516 10.62 -40.32 1.88
C TYR A 516 10.40 -39.79 3.28
N GLN A 517 11.41 -39.11 3.83
CA GLN A 517 11.28 -38.45 5.12
C GLN A 517 10.66 -37.06 4.96
N ILE A 518 9.68 -36.78 5.81
CA ILE A 518 8.92 -35.53 5.80
C ILE A 518 9.16 -34.80 7.12
N SER A 519 9.52 -33.53 7.03
CA SER A 519 9.64 -32.62 8.18
C SER A 519 8.39 -31.75 8.31
N ILE A 520 8.02 -31.38 9.53
CA ILE A 520 6.88 -30.48 9.81
C ILE A 520 7.37 -29.23 10.53
N VAL A 521 6.89 -28.06 10.11
CA VAL A 521 7.19 -26.79 10.80
C VAL A 521 5.93 -25.93 10.96
N HIS A 522 5.54 -25.64 12.19
CA HIS A 522 4.39 -24.78 12.47
C HIS A 522 4.60 -23.83 13.65
N GLY A 523 3.77 -22.79 13.74
CA GLY A 523 3.97 -21.66 14.66
C GLY A 523 4.02 -22.03 16.14
N GLN A 524 3.30 -23.08 16.55
CA GLN A 524 3.20 -23.54 17.93
C GLN A 524 4.34 -24.45 18.38
N MET A 525 5.21 -24.93 17.48
CA MET A 525 6.37 -25.74 17.88
C MET A 525 7.32 -24.91 18.74
N LYS A 526 7.96 -25.57 19.71
CA LYS A 526 9.01 -24.93 20.50
C LYS A 526 10.15 -24.51 19.57
N PRO A 527 10.84 -23.39 19.84
CA PRO A 527 11.94 -22.93 18.99
C PRO A 527 12.99 -24.02 18.70
N ALA A 528 13.39 -24.79 19.72
CA ALA A 528 14.34 -25.89 19.56
C ALA A 528 13.86 -27.00 18.61
N ASP A 529 12.56 -27.34 18.64
CA ASP A 529 11.99 -28.35 17.75
C ASP A 529 11.92 -27.85 16.31
N LYS A 530 11.62 -26.56 16.11
CA LYS A 530 11.65 -25.93 14.77
C LYS A 530 13.06 -25.95 14.20
N ASP A 531 14.04 -25.53 14.99
CA ASP A 531 15.43 -25.47 14.56
C ASP A 531 15.95 -26.85 14.18
N TYR A 532 15.57 -27.88 14.96
CA TYR A 532 15.88 -29.27 14.67
C TYR A 532 15.29 -29.74 13.32
N GLU A 533 13.99 -29.55 13.09
CA GLU A 533 13.34 -29.95 11.82
C GLU A 533 13.86 -29.16 10.61
N MET A 534 14.19 -27.87 10.80
CA MET A 534 14.82 -27.05 9.77
C MET A 534 16.24 -27.54 9.43
N ASP A 535 17.04 -27.93 10.41
CA ASP A 535 18.40 -28.45 10.22
C ASP A 535 18.38 -29.80 9.49
N ARG A 536 17.46 -30.70 9.84
CA ARG A 536 17.24 -31.97 9.11
C ARG A 536 16.95 -31.74 7.63
N PHE A 537 16.10 -30.75 7.33
CA PHE A 537 15.80 -30.38 5.95
C PHE A 537 17.00 -29.73 5.26
N LEU A 538 17.76 -28.86 5.93
CA LEU A 538 19.00 -28.29 5.37
C LEU A 538 20.04 -29.36 5.02
N ARG A 539 20.19 -30.39 5.87
CA ARG A 539 21.11 -31.53 5.69
C ARG A 539 20.63 -32.56 4.67
N LYS A 540 19.47 -32.35 4.04
CA LYS A 540 18.81 -33.26 3.09
C LYS A 540 18.36 -34.59 3.70
N GLU A 541 18.26 -34.68 5.02
CA GLU A 541 17.71 -35.86 5.72
C GLU A 541 16.23 -36.01 5.39
N THR A 542 15.49 -34.90 5.31
CA THR A 542 14.11 -34.85 4.83
C THR A 542 14.00 -34.26 3.43
N GLN A 543 13.14 -34.84 2.59
CA GLN A 543 12.96 -34.41 1.20
C GLN A 543 11.78 -33.44 1.04
N ILE A 544 10.78 -33.55 1.93
CA ILE A 544 9.57 -32.72 1.90
C ILE A 544 9.44 -31.99 3.24
N MET A 545 9.16 -30.70 3.19
CA MET A 545 8.79 -29.91 4.36
C MET A 545 7.35 -29.43 4.26
N VAL A 546 6.53 -29.86 5.21
CA VAL A 546 5.15 -29.42 5.37
C VAL A 546 5.11 -28.33 6.43
N ALA A 547 4.59 -27.15 6.09
CA ALA A 547 4.63 -26.03 7.02
C ALA A 547 3.49 -25.03 6.89
N THR A 548 3.39 -24.14 7.87
CA THR A 548 2.52 -22.97 7.81
C THR A 548 3.28 -21.71 7.35
N THR A 549 2.64 -20.55 7.37
CA THR A 549 3.24 -19.23 7.01
C THR A 549 4.50 -18.86 7.79
N VAL A 550 4.92 -19.65 8.79
CA VAL A 550 6.15 -19.42 9.56
C VAL A 550 7.41 -19.45 8.68
N ILE A 551 7.40 -20.18 7.55
CA ILE A 551 8.51 -20.20 6.58
C ILE A 551 8.67 -18.85 5.85
N GLU A 552 7.69 -17.93 5.96
CA GLU A 552 7.82 -16.56 5.45
C GLU A 552 9.11 -15.88 5.93
N VAL A 553 9.69 -16.28 7.06
CA VAL A 553 10.94 -15.73 7.60
C VAL A 553 12.09 -16.75 7.59
N GLY A 554 13.06 -16.52 6.70
CA GLY A 554 14.45 -16.60 7.09
C GLY A 554 15.26 -17.88 6.91
N VAL A 555 14.81 -18.90 6.15
CA VAL A 555 15.70 -20.02 5.80
C VAL A 555 15.94 -20.12 4.30
N ASN A 556 17.23 -20.21 3.92
CA ASN A 556 17.72 -20.44 2.58
C ASN A 556 18.03 -21.93 2.39
N VAL A 557 17.28 -22.62 1.54
CA VAL A 557 17.61 -24.01 1.15
C VAL A 557 17.88 -24.03 -0.35
N PRO A 558 19.15 -23.97 -0.80
CA PRO A 558 19.49 -23.90 -2.22
C PRO A 558 18.97 -25.07 -3.05
N ASN A 559 18.84 -26.25 -2.43
CA ASN A 559 18.38 -27.49 -3.06
C ASN A 559 16.84 -27.61 -3.13
N ALA A 560 16.11 -26.71 -2.48
CA ALA A 560 14.66 -26.66 -2.56
C ALA A 560 14.22 -25.98 -3.87
N SER A 561 13.62 -26.75 -4.77
CA SER A 561 13.29 -26.31 -6.12
C SER A 561 11.79 -26.21 -6.38
N VAL A 562 10.96 -26.85 -5.55
CA VAL A 562 9.51 -26.84 -5.71
C VAL A 562 8.85 -26.24 -4.48
N MET A 563 7.99 -25.24 -4.69
CA MET A 563 7.13 -24.62 -3.69
C MET A 563 5.68 -24.94 -4.04
N ILE A 564 4.94 -25.51 -3.10
CA ILE A 564 3.50 -25.77 -3.22
C ILE A 564 2.78 -24.97 -2.15
N ILE A 565 1.81 -24.17 -2.57
CA ILE A 565 1.00 -23.37 -1.67
C ILE A 565 -0.44 -23.89 -1.77
N GLU A 566 -0.89 -24.56 -0.72
CA GLU A 566 -2.25 -25.09 -0.60
C GLU A 566 -3.23 -23.97 -0.25
N SER A 567 -4.46 -24.03 -0.78
CA SER A 567 -5.47 -22.98 -0.58
C SER A 567 -4.92 -21.55 -0.81
N ALA A 568 -4.20 -21.36 -1.92
CA ALA A 568 -3.48 -20.13 -2.24
C ALA A 568 -4.39 -18.88 -2.27
N GLU A 569 -5.69 -19.04 -2.48
CA GLU A 569 -6.69 -17.96 -2.45
C GLU A 569 -6.84 -17.30 -1.07
N ARG A 570 -6.39 -17.97 0.00
CA ARG A 570 -6.44 -17.45 1.39
C ARG A 570 -5.25 -16.56 1.73
N PHE A 571 -4.20 -16.57 0.92
CA PHE A 571 -3.02 -15.77 1.16
C PHE A 571 -3.13 -14.38 0.53
N GLY A 572 -2.47 -13.41 1.16
CA GLY A 572 -2.19 -12.12 0.53
C GLY A 572 -1.19 -12.25 -0.61
N LEU A 573 -1.26 -11.35 -1.60
CA LEU A 573 -0.36 -11.39 -2.76
C LEU A 573 1.13 -11.22 -2.36
N SER A 574 1.40 -10.35 -1.38
CA SER A 574 2.73 -10.17 -0.80
C SER A 574 3.29 -11.42 -0.14
N GLN A 575 2.46 -12.17 0.60
CA GLN A 575 2.84 -13.44 1.23
C GLN A 575 3.14 -14.52 0.16
N LEU A 576 2.29 -14.63 -0.86
CA LEU A 576 2.53 -15.54 -1.98
C LEU A 576 3.86 -15.25 -2.68
N HIS A 577 4.21 -13.98 -2.85
CA HIS A 577 5.49 -13.56 -3.43
C HIS A 577 6.69 -13.90 -2.54
N GLN A 578 6.59 -13.67 -1.22
CA GLN A 578 7.62 -14.07 -0.27
C GLN A 578 7.84 -15.58 -0.27
N LEU A 579 6.76 -16.36 -0.22
CA LEU A 579 6.81 -17.83 -0.29
C LEU A 579 7.42 -18.30 -1.60
N ARG A 580 6.99 -17.75 -2.75
CA ARG A 580 7.62 -18.02 -4.05
C ARG A 580 9.13 -17.75 -4.02
N GLY A 581 9.57 -16.65 -3.41
CA GLY A 581 10.97 -16.29 -3.29
C GLY A 581 11.83 -17.20 -2.39
N ARG A 582 11.22 -18.17 -1.69
CA ARG A 582 11.95 -19.19 -0.90
C ARG A 582 12.57 -20.28 -1.76
N VAL A 583 12.12 -20.45 -3.00
CA VAL A 583 12.73 -21.36 -4.00
C VAL A 583 13.46 -20.56 -5.09
N GLY A 584 14.24 -21.23 -5.95
CA GLY A 584 14.97 -20.55 -7.03
C GLY A 584 16.24 -19.84 -6.58
N ARG A 585 16.94 -20.40 -5.60
CA ARG A 585 18.24 -19.94 -5.11
C ARG A 585 19.43 -20.72 -5.67
N GLY A 586 19.20 -21.93 -6.19
CA GLY A 586 20.18 -22.69 -6.98
C GLY A 586 20.17 -22.30 -8.47
N ALA A 587 21.12 -22.86 -9.23
CA ALA A 587 21.21 -22.68 -10.69
C ALA A 587 20.10 -23.44 -11.48
N GLU A 588 19.35 -24.29 -10.78
CA GLU A 588 18.32 -25.16 -11.34
C GLU A 588 16.97 -24.46 -11.50
N GLN A 589 16.19 -24.92 -12.48
CA GLN A 589 14.84 -24.40 -12.70
C GLN A 589 13.96 -24.73 -11.50
N SER A 590 13.37 -23.70 -10.89
CA SER A 590 12.45 -23.84 -9.76
C SER A 590 10.99 -23.58 -10.17
N TYR A 591 10.07 -24.14 -9.40
CA TYR A 591 8.64 -24.17 -9.68
C TYR A 591 7.86 -23.72 -8.45
N CYS A 592 6.81 -22.93 -8.68
CA CYS A 592 5.84 -22.54 -7.67
C CYS A 592 4.45 -22.95 -8.12
N ILE A 593 3.78 -23.80 -7.35
CA ILE A 593 2.46 -24.37 -7.67
C ILE A 593 1.46 -23.80 -6.68
N LEU A 594 0.51 -23.02 -7.19
CA LEU A 594 -0.60 -22.46 -6.41
C LEU A 594 -1.79 -23.39 -6.53
N MET A 595 -2.16 -24.06 -5.44
CA MET A 595 -3.29 -24.98 -5.36
C MET A 595 -4.52 -24.26 -4.81
N THR A 596 -5.67 -24.39 -5.48
CA THR A 596 -6.93 -23.78 -5.02
C THR A 596 -8.15 -24.65 -5.25
N GLY A 597 -9.22 -24.36 -4.51
CA GLY A 597 -10.55 -24.88 -4.82
C GLY A 597 -11.16 -24.28 -6.10
N HIS A 598 -12.34 -24.78 -6.48
CA HIS A 598 -13.07 -24.31 -7.67
C HIS A 598 -13.85 -23.00 -7.45
N LYS A 599 -14.13 -22.62 -6.19
CA LYS A 599 -14.92 -21.42 -5.85
C LYS A 599 -13.98 -20.26 -5.52
N LEU A 600 -13.72 -19.41 -6.52
CA LEU A 600 -12.86 -18.24 -6.39
C LEU A 600 -13.66 -16.93 -6.58
N SER A 601 -13.42 -15.96 -5.70
CA SER A 601 -13.88 -14.58 -5.89
C SER A 601 -13.13 -13.91 -7.05
N GLU A 602 -13.66 -12.81 -7.60
CA GLU A 602 -12.98 -12.02 -8.64
C GLU A 602 -11.62 -11.49 -8.16
N ASP A 603 -11.54 -11.06 -6.90
CA ASP A 603 -10.28 -10.60 -6.30
C ASP A 603 -9.26 -11.74 -6.20
N SER A 604 -9.66 -12.93 -5.73
CA SER A 604 -8.77 -14.09 -5.64
C SER A 604 -8.30 -14.54 -7.03
N LYS A 605 -9.16 -14.51 -8.06
CA LYS A 605 -8.74 -14.79 -9.45
C LYS A 605 -7.69 -13.80 -9.92
N THR A 606 -7.92 -12.51 -9.67
CA THR A 606 -6.99 -11.45 -10.07
C THR A 606 -5.64 -11.65 -9.39
N ARG A 607 -5.61 -11.94 -8.08
CA ARG A 607 -4.37 -12.22 -7.33
C ARG A 607 -3.58 -13.39 -7.92
N LEU A 608 -4.25 -14.52 -8.16
CA LEU A 608 -3.61 -15.74 -8.67
C LEU A 608 -3.09 -15.53 -10.10
N GLN A 609 -3.87 -14.85 -10.95
CA GLN A 609 -3.45 -14.48 -12.29
C GLN A 609 -2.20 -13.61 -12.26
N THR A 610 -2.17 -12.58 -11.42
CA THR A 610 -0.98 -11.71 -11.27
C THR A 610 0.25 -12.51 -10.82
N MET A 611 0.11 -13.41 -9.84
CA MET A 611 1.22 -14.26 -9.39
C MET A 611 1.76 -15.18 -10.50
N THR A 612 0.90 -15.65 -11.41
CA THR A 612 1.32 -16.48 -12.55
C THR A 612 1.87 -15.68 -13.72
N SER A 613 1.46 -14.42 -13.90
CA SER A 613 1.82 -13.61 -15.07
C SER A 613 3.16 -12.91 -14.94
N THR A 614 3.59 -12.55 -13.72
CA THR A 614 4.82 -11.79 -13.50
C THR A 614 5.66 -12.36 -12.36
N ASN A 615 6.98 -12.32 -12.53
CA ASN A 615 7.95 -12.60 -11.48
C ASN A 615 8.43 -11.32 -10.76
N ASP A 616 8.06 -10.15 -11.27
CA ASP A 616 8.47 -8.86 -10.72
C ASP A 616 7.68 -8.54 -9.45
N GLY A 617 8.36 -8.55 -8.31
CA GLY A 617 7.75 -8.23 -7.03
C GLY A 617 7.19 -6.79 -6.91
N PHE A 618 7.68 -5.82 -7.70
CA PHE A 618 7.14 -4.45 -7.70
C PHE A 618 5.77 -4.40 -8.37
N GLN A 619 5.59 -5.09 -9.50
CA GLN A 619 4.30 -5.19 -10.18
C GLN A 619 3.27 -5.90 -9.31
N ILE A 620 3.68 -6.98 -8.64
CA ILE A 620 2.88 -7.70 -7.66
C ILE A 620 2.41 -6.73 -6.57
N ALA A 621 3.32 -5.99 -5.95
CA ALA A 621 2.98 -5.05 -4.89
C ALA A 621 2.01 -3.94 -5.34
N GLU A 622 2.12 -3.49 -6.59
CA GLU A 622 1.19 -2.50 -7.15
C GLU A 622 -0.23 -3.07 -7.30
N VAL A 623 -0.36 -4.31 -7.77
CA VAL A 623 -1.66 -4.98 -7.85
C VAL A 623 -2.23 -5.30 -6.46
N ASP A 624 -1.40 -5.72 -5.50
CA ASP A 624 -1.83 -5.93 -4.10
C ASP A 624 -2.42 -4.64 -3.52
N LEU A 625 -1.77 -3.51 -3.75
CA LEU A 625 -2.25 -2.19 -3.33
C LEU A 625 -3.55 -1.80 -4.04
N LYS A 626 -3.71 -2.12 -5.34
CA LYS A 626 -4.98 -1.90 -6.08
C LYS A 626 -6.14 -2.71 -5.50
N LEU A 627 -5.88 -3.96 -5.12
CA LEU A 627 -6.90 -4.88 -4.62
C LEU A 627 -7.30 -4.61 -3.16
N ARG A 628 -6.34 -4.30 -2.30
CA ARG A 628 -6.61 -3.99 -0.87
C ARG A 628 -7.08 -2.55 -0.65
N GLY A 629 -6.67 -1.64 -1.52
CA GLY A 629 -6.70 -0.21 -1.24
C GLY A 629 -5.64 0.19 -0.20
N PRO A 630 -5.34 1.50 -0.05
CA PRO A 630 -4.26 1.98 0.81
C PRO A 630 -4.51 1.80 2.32
N GLY A 631 -5.74 1.50 2.75
CA GLY A 631 -6.11 1.44 4.17
C GLY A 631 -5.76 0.15 4.90
N ASP A 632 -5.61 -0.98 4.19
CA ASP A 632 -5.58 -2.33 4.80
C ASP A 632 -4.17 -2.94 4.91
N LEU A 633 -3.13 -2.24 4.42
CA LEU A 633 -1.73 -2.67 4.56
C LEU A 633 -1.19 -2.49 5.99
N MET A 634 -1.92 -1.78 6.84
CA MET A 634 -1.51 -1.41 8.19
C MET A 634 -2.48 -2.02 9.20
N GLY A 635 -2.23 -3.27 9.60
CA GLY A 635 -2.93 -3.87 10.74
C GLY A 635 -2.95 -2.93 11.94
N THR A 636 -4.12 -2.82 12.59
CA THR A 636 -4.40 -2.02 13.79
C THR A 636 -3.88 -0.57 13.75
N GLN A 637 -4.71 0.35 13.25
CA GLN A 637 -4.67 1.81 13.51
C GLN A 637 -3.28 2.40 13.84
N GLN A 638 -2.29 2.19 12.98
CA GLN A 638 -1.05 2.96 13.06
C GLN A 638 -1.19 4.23 12.20
N SER A 639 -0.91 5.34 12.87
CA SER A 639 -1.13 6.74 12.53
C SER A 639 -0.28 7.27 11.37
N GLY A 640 -0.37 6.65 10.18
CA GLY A 640 0.46 7.01 9.02
C GLY A 640 -0.26 7.16 7.68
N VAL A 641 -1.56 6.87 7.59
CA VAL A 641 -2.28 6.99 6.31
C VAL A 641 -2.47 8.47 5.96
N LEU A 642 -1.86 8.90 4.85
CA LEU A 642 -2.16 10.18 4.20
C LEU A 642 -3.67 10.21 3.91
N ASN A 643 -4.42 11.04 4.63
CA ASN A 643 -5.85 11.20 4.37
C ASN A 643 -6.05 12.10 3.14
N LEU A 644 -5.86 11.51 1.95
CA LEU A 644 -6.07 12.18 0.67
C LEU A 644 -7.55 12.45 0.46
N LYS A 645 -7.90 13.69 0.08
CA LYS A 645 -9.28 14.12 -0.14
C LYS A 645 -9.75 13.81 -1.55
N ILE A 646 -8.85 13.87 -2.54
CA ILE A 646 -9.20 13.67 -3.97
C ILE A 646 -8.25 12.76 -4.72
N ALA A 647 -6.96 12.78 -4.39
CA ALA A 647 -5.96 11.98 -5.07
C ALA A 647 -5.99 10.52 -4.61
N ASP A 648 -5.67 9.63 -5.53
CA ASP A 648 -5.50 8.20 -5.29
C ASP A 648 -4.06 7.84 -5.65
N ILE A 649 -3.24 7.48 -4.66
CA ILE A 649 -1.79 7.19 -4.83
C ILE A 649 -1.55 6.13 -5.91
N VAL A 650 -2.52 5.23 -6.08
CA VAL A 650 -2.41 4.08 -6.97
C VAL A 650 -2.77 4.47 -8.40
N LYS A 651 -3.88 5.18 -8.58
CA LYS A 651 -4.36 5.60 -9.91
C LYS A 651 -3.58 6.80 -10.46
N ASP A 652 -3.12 7.69 -9.58
CA ASP A 652 -2.55 8.99 -9.93
C ASP A 652 -1.00 8.99 -9.82
N ASN A 653 -0.35 7.83 -10.01
CA ASN A 653 1.11 7.69 -9.91
C ASN A 653 1.87 8.66 -10.84
N SER A 654 1.40 8.86 -12.06
CA SER A 654 1.99 9.83 -12.99
C SER A 654 1.95 11.25 -12.41
N ILE A 655 0.80 11.67 -11.87
CA ILE A 655 0.63 12.99 -11.23
C ILE A 655 1.56 13.12 -10.01
N LEU A 656 1.67 12.06 -9.20
CA LEU A 656 2.56 12.03 -8.04
C LEU A 656 4.03 12.23 -8.44
N SER A 657 4.47 11.58 -9.51
CA SER A 657 5.85 11.70 -10.01
C SER A 657 6.16 13.12 -10.47
N THR A 658 5.24 13.75 -11.21
CA THR A 658 5.35 15.15 -11.65
C THR A 658 5.34 16.10 -10.45
N ALA A 659 4.42 15.89 -9.50
CA ALA A 659 4.32 16.69 -8.28
C ALA A 659 5.62 16.65 -7.46
N ARG A 660 6.23 15.46 -7.32
CA ARG A 660 7.54 15.30 -6.65
C ARG A 660 8.64 16.06 -7.38
N TRP A 661 8.71 15.94 -8.71
CA TRP A 661 9.74 16.61 -9.49
C TRP A 661 9.71 18.13 -9.28
N TYR A 662 8.53 18.75 -9.36
CA TYR A 662 8.36 20.19 -9.09
C TYR A 662 8.69 20.56 -7.66
N ALA A 663 8.24 19.77 -6.68
CA ALA A 663 8.56 20.01 -5.27
C ALA A 663 10.07 19.95 -5.00
N SER A 664 10.77 18.96 -5.58
CA SER A 664 12.23 18.83 -5.50
C SER A 664 12.96 19.96 -6.21
N LYS A 665 12.52 20.38 -7.41
CA LYS A 665 13.10 21.51 -8.15
C LYS A 665 13.04 22.79 -7.32
N ILE A 666 11.85 23.11 -6.77
CA ILE A 666 11.64 24.31 -5.96
C ILE A 666 12.49 24.28 -4.68
N LEU A 667 12.51 23.16 -3.94
CA LEU A 667 13.28 23.09 -2.69
C LEU A 667 14.79 23.04 -2.92
N LYS A 668 15.27 22.68 -4.11
CA LYS A 668 16.69 22.74 -4.47
C LYS A 668 17.13 24.18 -4.73
N GLU A 669 16.28 24.98 -5.36
CA GLU A 669 16.54 26.40 -5.63
C GLU A 669 16.28 27.29 -4.40
N ASP A 670 15.19 27.03 -3.68
CA ASP A 670 14.69 27.84 -2.56
C ASP A 670 14.23 26.94 -1.40
N PRO A 671 15.17 26.37 -0.61
CA PRO A 671 14.88 25.41 0.46
C PRO A 671 13.94 25.95 1.54
N ASP A 672 14.00 27.26 1.79
CA ASP A 672 13.23 27.92 2.84
C ASP A 672 11.93 28.57 2.31
N LEU A 673 11.69 28.44 0.99
CA LEU A 673 10.60 29.04 0.24
C LEU A 673 10.58 30.56 0.32
N SER A 674 11.72 31.21 0.53
CA SER A 674 11.91 32.65 0.79
C SER A 674 11.73 33.56 -0.44
N ASP A 675 11.80 33.02 -1.65
CA ASP A 675 11.66 33.82 -2.87
C ASP A 675 10.23 34.34 -3.07
N GLU A 676 10.11 35.53 -3.66
CA GLU A 676 8.81 36.15 -3.95
C GLU A 676 8.00 35.33 -4.96
N LYS A 677 8.67 34.67 -5.93
CA LYS A 677 8.05 33.76 -6.90
C LYS A 677 7.27 32.62 -6.21
N ASN A 678 7.71 32.21 -5.02
CA ASN A 678 7.14 31.11 -4.25
C ASN A 678 6.15 31.57 -3.14
N ARG A 679 5.78 32.86 -3.11
CA ARG A 679 4.91 33.43 -2.08
C ARG A 679 3.58 32.71 -1.92
N TYR A 680 2.94 32.30 -3.03
CA TYR A 680 1.67 31.56 -3.00
C TYR A 680 1.84 30.18 -2.36
N ILE A 681 2.91 29.47 -2.73
CA ILE A 681 3.26 28.16 -2.18
C ILE A 681 3.55 28.27 -0.69
N ARG A 682 4.36 29.25 -0.27
CA ARG A 682 4.68 29.50 1.15
C ARG A 682 3.42 29.75 1.98
N ASN A 683 2.53 30.62 1.50
CA ASN A 683 1.30 30.95 2.20
C ASN A 683 0.34 29.76 2.30
N ALA A 684 0.19 28.99 1.22
CA ALA A 684 -0.62 27.77 1.20
C ALA A 684 -0.05 26.70 2.14
N PHE A 685 1.25 26.46 2.08
CA PHE A 685 1.97 25.52 2.94
C PHE A 685 1.84 25.90 4.42
N ALA A 686 2.02 27.17 4.77
CA ALA A 686 1.88 27.66 6.14
C ALA A 686 0.46 27.48 6.70
N ARG A 687 -0.58 27.58 5.85
CA ARG A 687 -1.97 27.30 6.26
C ARG A 687 -2.19 25.81 6.52
N LEU A 688 -1.72 24.95 5.62
CA LEU A 688 -1.81 23.50 5.78
C LEU A 688 -1.12 23.03 7.08
N MET A 689 0.00 23.65 7.46
CA MET A 689 0.69 23.36 8.71
C MET A 689 -0.05 23.83 9.97
N LYS A 690 -0.94 24.84 9.87
CA LYS A 690 -1.72 25.37 11.01
C LYS A 690 -2.99 24.57 11.29
N ASP A 691 -3.62 23.99 10.27
CA ASP A 691 -5.01 23.53 10.32
C ASP A 691 -5.27 22.16 10.97
N ARG A 692 -4.28 21.35 11.38
CA ARG A 692 -4.45 20.31 12.44
C ARG A 692 -3.22 19.41 12.71
N THR A 693 -3.22 18.96 13.97
CA THR A 693 -2.69 17.78 14.66
C THR A 693 -2.54 16.44 13.91
N ILE A 694 -2.90 16.31 12.64
CA ILE A 694 -2.86 15.03 11.91
C ILE A 694 -1.42 14.63 11.52
N TRP A 695 -0.48 15.59 11.56
CA TRP A 695 0.82 15.48 10.87
C TRP A 695 2.04 15.54 11.80
N ASN A 696 1.84 15.71 13.11
CA ASN A 696 2.90 15.61 14.13
C ASN A 696 3.15 14.16 14.59
N TYR A 697 2.29 13.20 14.21
CA TYR A 697 2.34 11.81 14.69
C TYR A 697 3.20 10.86 13.84
N ILE A 698 3.91 11.37 12.82
CA ILE A 698 4.99 10.66 12.12
C ILE A 698 6.35 11.03 12.76
N SER A 699 6.37 11.10 14.09
CA SER A 699 7.57 11.34 14.89
C SER A 699 8.02 10.04 15.54
#